data_AF-A0A168D0M3-F1
#
_entry.id   AF-A0A168D0M3-F1
#
_cell.length_a   1.000
_cell.length_b   1.000
_cell.length_c   1.000
_cell.angle_alpha   90.00
_cell.angle_beta   90.00
_cell.angle_gamma   90.00
#
_symmetry.space_group_name_H-M   'P 1'
#
loop_
_entity.id
_entity.type
_entity.pdbx_description
1 polymer ?
#
loop_
_entity_poly.entity_id
_entity_poly.type
_entity_poly.pdbx_seq_one_letter_code
_entity_poly.pdbx_strand_id
1 'polypeptide(L)'
;MLPNVLISTYLEYKKDTDAIASWLASTAKAAGFNPGDLSGPPSQPSKAEDASKERRYILEKVIPVPMSFQSTLDRAIAARASFGTKLEQHGSSVDAELMAPPDGDESSVQDDTLPNLFAGLAVHEPSEAFLSAPDIQRPAKPEADPVDYAAEIPPSFEDAIFALWVLMDDMNKARANVRSIWSSFKDAGFDVVPAAVTTNTVIELVRNMMEDVVPLIDKHGGLQTCLEKCHMVKCLMKSFSVQDLHNQQDPKDNFNYDTYDVANETFLLCFRLIDGFQAIVDPREIPLYQDGTFGTFDINSDRTKKSGTAKFHDDRALLMPFFTDLMTVVLSAPAWPVHDEFLRGMKEKTRTGSVPFYLVFAAQVFLDVTYTLGPGIERGWQVFATHLNFIVGDLKTHLEYHKNLKIKTWPASNDQMLKQLRDSMVWLSNDPLFQVQERLLRREGVTANKDNANRIFRMSPILCGLVLYQYRFRHREAALAVADAWGSIQYAGHLYNTLDSSGLLKGRWEDMDIAKTLLGPESFFVSAEEPRTLADQFKKYCLQMGVSAVALSKKSRKGRELESKSGPRGLKVNAPVTTMFEERYANDSDIVLTAEQVERIVELSTFELEIDEETGQTFLGQIEDEQKLKDKRKLQHDIKNHPRQSKRTSEPRISLGQLAQALANAMQAETVEFCFPYMLMHRWCWRIFRSVRDACDPQLGQILGADHLENETQLPTLTGYILMLACGAEGHAANLGPLERRRMC
;
A
#
# COMPACT_ATOMS: atom_id res chain seq x y z
N MET A 1 -25.57 9.58 19.32
CA MET A 1 -26.16 10.24 18.14
C MET A 1 -26.08 11.74 18.39
N LEU A 2 -25.65 12.53 17.40
CA LEU A 2 -25.73 14.00 17.43
C LEU A 2 -27.18 14.46 17.80
N PRO A 3 -27.39 15.68 18.33
CA PRO A 3 -28.70 16.30 18.30
C PRO A 3 -29.21 16.28 16.85
N ASN A 4 -30.45 15.83 16.63
CA ASN A 4 -31.03 15.70 15.28
C ASN A 4 -30.88 16.98 14.44
N VAL A 5 -30.85 18.14 15.10
CA VAL A 5 -30.67 19.45 14.49
C VAL A 5 -29.27 19.63 13.85
N LEU A 6 -28.20 19.15 14.49
CA LEU A 6 -26.83 19.23 13.94
C LEU A 6 -26.59 18.20 12.84
N ILE A 7 -27.14 16.97 12.96
CA ILE A 7 -27.15 15.99 11.86
C ILE A 7 -27.89 16.57 10.66
N SER A 8 -29.09 17.11 10.89
CA SER A 8 -29.91 17.67 9.83
C SER A 8 -29.18 18.82 9.14
N THR A 9 -28.55 19.72 9.91
CA THR A 9 -27.81 20.87 9.35
C THR A 9 -26.59 20.40 8.54
N TYR A 10 -25.85 19.38 9.01
CA TYR A 10 -24.70 18.83 8.29
C TYR A 10 -25.09 18.03 7.03
N LEU A 11 -26.13 17.19 7.11
CA LEU A 11 -26.64 16.44 5.96
C LEU A 11 -27.22 17.37 4.90
N GLU A 12 -27.88 18.45 5.31
CA GLU A 12 -28.42 19.50 4.43
C GLU A 12 -27.28 20.28 3.76
N TYR A 13 -26.27 20.72 4.52
CA TYR A 13 -25.07 21.33 3.97
C TYR A 13 -24.41 20.46 2.90
N LYS A 14 -24.17 19.17 3.20
CA LYS A 14 -23.53 18.24 2.28
C LYS A 14 -24.34 18.04 1.00
N LYS A 15 -25.65 17.81 1.14
CA LYS A 15 -26.58 17.66 0.02
C LYS A 15 -26.60 18.88 -0.88
N ASP A 16 -26.55 20.09 -0.29
CA ASP A 16 -26.58 21.34 -1.04
C ASP A 16 -25.25 21.64 -1.73
N THR A 17 -24.11 21.36 -1.08
CA THR A 17 -22.80 21.49 -1.71
C THR A 17 -22.61 20.52 -2.87
N ASP A 18 -23.12 19.29 -2.76
CA ASP A 18 -23.08 18.29 -3.84
C ASP A 18 -23.96 18.72 -5.02
N ALA A 19 -25.12 19.33 -4.74
CA ALA A 19 -26.02 19.87 -5.77
C ALA A 19 -25.42 21.09 -6.49
N ILE A 20 -24.74 21.99 -5.76
CA ILE A 20 -24.03 23.15 -6.31
C ILE A 20 -22.87 22.71 -7.20
N ALA A 21 -22.04 21.78 -6.72
CA ALA A 21 -20.92 21.23 -7.49
C ALA A 21 -21.41 20.52 -8.77
N SER A 22 -22.48 19.72 -8.66
CA SER A 22 -23.07 19.04 -9.82
C SER A 22 -23.66 20.03 -10.84
N TRP A 23 -24.29 21.11 -10.38
CA TRP A 23 -24.82 22.15 -11.28
C TRP A 23 -23.70 22.92 -11.98
N LEU A 24 -22.63 23.28 -11.26
CA LEU A 24 -21.46 23.96 -11.84
C LEU A 24 -20.79 23.09 -12.92
N ALA A 25 -20.51 21.83 -12.60
CA ALA A 25 -19.86 20.91 -13.53
C ALA A 25 -20.72 20.64 -14.78
N SER A 26 -22.03 20.40 -14.60
CA SER A 26 -22.95 20.14 -15.72
C SER A 26 -23.21 21.37 -16.58
N THR A 27 -23.33 22.56 -15.98
CA THR A 27 -23.59 23.82 -16.68
C THR A 27 -22.34 24.31 -17.42
N ALA A 28 -21.15 24.19 -16.81
CA ALA A 28 -19.89 24.49 -17.48
C ALA A 28 -19.72 23.59 -18.73
N LYS A 29 -19.96 22.28 -18.58
CA LYS A 29 -19.89 21.32 -19.70
C LYS A 29 -20.91 21.62 -20.80
N ALA A 30 -22.15 21.96 -20.43
CA ALA A 30 -23.19 22.34 -21.39
C ALA A 30 -22.88 23.67 -22.12
N ALA A 31 -22.13 24.56 -21.48
CA ALA A 31 -21.63 25.80 -22.05
C ALA A 31 -20.35 25.63 -22.90
N GLY A 32 -19.91 24.40 -23.13
CA GLY A 32 -18.76 24.07 -23.96
C GLY A 32 -17.40 24.04 -23.24
N PHE A 33 -17.39 24.08 -21.90
CA PHE A 33 -16.15 23.94 -21.13
C PHE A 33 -15.54 22.56 -21.35
N ASN A 34 -14.29 22.52 -21.82
CA ASN A 34 -13.55 21.28 -22.03
C ASN A 34 -12.49 21.16 -20.90
N PRO A 35 -12.46 20.06 -20.13
CA PRO A 35 -11.51 19.93 -19.01
C PRO A 35 -10.02 20.00 -19.40
N GLY A 36 -9.73 19.98 -20.71
CA GLY A 36 -8.39 20.17 -21.27
C GLY A 36 -7.85 21.60 -21.29
N ASP A 37 -8.68 22.62 -21.04
CA ASP A 37 -8.26 24.04 -21.04
C ASP A 37 -7.56 24.49 -19.74
N LEU A 38 -7.33 23.56 -18.80
CA LEU A 38 -6.69 23.82 -17.50
C LEU A 38 -5.15 23.96 -17.57
N SER A 39 -4.55 24.22 -18.74
CA SER A 39 -3.10 24.26 -18.91
C SER A 39 -2.44 25.49 -18.25
N GLY A 40 -1.99 25.31 -17.00
CA GLY A 40 -0.94 26.09 -16.35
C GLY A 40 0.19 25.18 -15.87
N PRO A 41 1.41 25.70 -15.63
CA PRO A 41 2.56 24.91 -15.16
C PRO A 41 2.30 24.26 -13.78
N PRO A 42 3.08 23.24 -13.37
CA PRO A 42 2.67 22.28 -12.36
C PRO A 42 2.77 22.84 -10.94
N SER A 43 1.68 23.46 -10.47
CA SER A 43 1.31 23.57 -9.06
C SER A 43 -0.04 22.89 -8.88
N GLN A 44 -0.15 22.02 -7.88
CA GLN A 44 -1.33 21.17 -7.64
C GLN A 44 -2.63 22.00 -7.62
N PRO A 45 -3.60 21.76 -8.53
CA PRO A 45 -4.87 22.45 -8.45
C PRO A 45 -5.71 21.85 -7.32
N SER A 46 -6.07 22.66 -6.34
CA SER A 46 -7.03 22.30 -5.31
C SER A 46 -8.43 22.16 -5.90
N LYS A 47 -9.34 21.38 -5.29
CA LYS A 47 -10.75 21.30 -5.71
C LYS A 47 -11.44 22.67 -5.76
N ALA A 48 -10.93 23.65 -4.99
CA ALA A 48 -11.40 25.03 -5.01
C ALA A 48 -11.01 25.77 -6.30
N GLU A 49 -9.84 25.48 -6.88
CA GLU A 49 -9.41 26.06 -8.16
C GLU A 49 -10.23 25.55 -9.35
N ASP A 50 -10.54 24.25 -9.40
CA ASP A 50 -11.37 23.65 -10.46
C ASP A 50 -12.79 24.26 -10.43
N ALA A 51 -13.41 24.35 -9.25
CA ALA A 51 -14.71 25.00 -9.07
C ALA A 51 -14.68 26.52 -9.36
N SER A 52 -13.57 27.20 -9.10
CA SER A 52 -13.39 28.63 -9.41
C SER A 52 -13.28 28.90 -10.91
N LYS A 53 -12.63 28.00 -11.66
CA LYS A 53 -12.52 28.08 -13.12
C LYS A 53 -13.85 27.76 -13.81
N GLU A 54 -14.59 26.76 -13.34
CA GLU A 54 -15.96 26.48 -13.81
C GLU A 54 -16.90 27.67 -13.58
N ARG A 55 -16.85 28.30 -12.40
CA ARG A 55 -17.62 29.53 -12.10
C ARG A 55 -17.26 30.68 -13.02
N ARG A 56 -15.95 30.93 -13.26
CA ARG A 56 -15.49 31.98 -14.19
C ARG A 56 -15.99 31.74 -15.61
N TYR A 57 -15.90 30.50 -16.10
CA TYR A 57 -16.37 30.15 -17.43
C TYR A 57 -17.89 30.35 -17.60
N ILE A 58 -18.67 30.03 -16.57
CA ILE A 58 -20.12 30.26 -16.54
C ILE A 58 -20.45 31.77 -16.49
N LEU A 59 -19.69 32.56 -15.71
CA LEU A 59 -19.85 34.03 -15.61
C LEU A 59 -19.54 34.75 -16.93
N GLU A 60 -18.49 34.34 -17.64
CA GLU A 60 -18.11 34.90 -18.95
C GLU A 60 -19.16 34.67 -20.03
N LYS A 61 -19.94 33.60 -19.93
CA LYS A 61 -21.01 33.25 -20.87
C LYS A 61 -22.37 33.85 -20.51
N VAL A 62 -22.45 34.63 -19.42
CA VAL A 62 -23.67 35.32 -18.95
C VAL A 62 -24.86 34.36 -18.88
N ILE A 63 -24.63 33.15 -18.36
CA ILE A 63 -25.66 32.13 -18.25
C ILE A 63 -26.59 32.51 -17.11
N PRO A 64 -27.91 32.62 -17.34
CA PRO A 64 -28.85 32.96 -16.28
C PRO A 64 -28.84 31.88 -15.20
N VAL A 65 -28.48 32.29 -13.97
CA VAL A 65 -28.44 31.40 -12.82
C VAL A 65 -29.87 31.06 -12.40
N PRO A 66 -30.27 29.78 -12.37
CA PRO A 66 -31.59 29.39 -11.92
C PRO A 66 -31.81 29.79 -10.46
N MET A 67 -33.01 30.28 -10.14
CA MET A 67 -33.41 30.60 -8.76
C MET A 67 -33.23 29.41 -7.80
N SER A 68 -33.32 28.18 -8.31
CA SER A 68 -33.07 26.95 -7.54
C SER A 68 -31.60 26.78 -7.13
N PHE A 69 -30.66 27.21 -7.98
CA PHE A 69 -29.22 27.22 -7.65
C PHE A 69 -28.95 28.27 -6.57
N GLN A 70 -29.46 29.48 -6.74
CA GLN A 70 -29.31 30.56 -5.76
C GLN A 70 -29.90 30.17 -4.40
N SER A 71 -31.11 29.61 -4.39
CA SER A 71 -31.74 29.10 -3.16
C SER A 71 -30.96 27.96 -2.49
N THR A 72 -30.25 27.14 -3.26
CA THR A 72 -29.43 26.04 -2.73
C THR A 72 -28.09 26.55 -2.20
N LEU A 73 -27.50 27.56 -2.87
CA LEU A 73 -26.30 28.26 -2.40
C LEU A 73 -26.58 29.02 -1.10
N ASP A 74 -27.68 29.76 -1.04
CA ASP A 74 -28.11 30.48 0.16
C ASP A 74 -28.37 29.51 1.32
N ARG A 75 -28.95 28.33 1.05
CA ARG A 75 -29.17 27.28 2.05
C ARG A 75 -27.86 26.64 2.52
N ALA A 76 -26.90 26.39 1.64
CA ALA A 76 -25.57 25.90 2.02
C ALA A 76 -24.79 26.93 2.88
N ILE A 77 -24.85 28.21 2.51
CA ILE A 77 -24.24 29.31 3.27
C ILE A 77 -24.90 29.44 4.65
N ALA A 78 -26.25 29.41 4.70
CA ALA A 78 -26.99 29.44 5.95
C ALA A 78 -26.73 28.20 6.82
N ALA A 79 -26.56 27.01 6.22
CA ALA A 79 -26.22 25.80 6.94
C ALA A 79 -24.80 25.88 7.54
N ARG A 80 -23.80 26.39 6.80
CA ARG A 80 -22.43 26.63 7.29
C ARG A 80 -22.39 27.69 8.39
N ALA A 81 -23.05 28.83 8.20
CA ALA A 81 -23.11 29.92 9.18
C ALA A 81 -23.86 29.48 10.46
N SER A 82 -25.01 28.81 10.30
CA SER A 82 -25.78 28.32 11.45
C SER A 82 -25.12 27.15 12.17
N PHE A 83 -24.17 26.44 11.55
CA PHE A 83 -23.40 25.41 12.23
C PHE A 83 -22.56 26.00 13.37
N GLY A 84 -21.86 27.11 13.14
CA GLY A 84 -21.10 27.82 14.17
C GLY A 84 -22.00 28.33 15.31
N THR A 85 -23.10 29.00 14.97
CA THR A 85 -24.05 29.52 15.97
C THR A 85 -24.76 28.40 16.77
N LYS A 86 -25.09 27.26 16.14
CA LYS A 86 -25.68 26.10 16.82
C LYS A 86 -24.65 25.35 17.67
N LEU A 87 -23.37 25.44 17.33
CA LEU A 87 -22.27 24.91 18.13
C LEU A 87 -22.12 25.72 19.44
N GLU A 88 -22.21 27.05 19.35
CA GLU A 88 -22.22 27.96 20.50
C GLU A 88 -23.46 27.73 21.40
N GLN A 89 -24.65 27.61 20.81
CA GLN A 89 -25.92 27.40 21.53
C GLN A 89 -26.04 26.04 22.23
N HIS A 90 -25.32 25.02 21.77
CA HIS A 90 -25.33 23.68 22.38
C HIS A 90 -24.13 23.39 23.29
N GLY A 91 -23.34 24.41 23.64
CA GLY A 91 -22.41 24.37 24.76
C GLY A 91 -20.99 24.82 24.41
N SER A 92 -20.79 26.14 24.29
CA SER A 92 -19.53 26.82 24.66
C SER A 92 -19.78 28.33 24.76
N SER A 93 -20.17 28.82 25.94
CA SER A 93 -19.49 30.03 26.41
C SER A 93 -18.08 29.56 26.73
N VAL A 94 -17.12 29.91 25.87
CA VAL A 94 -15.71 29.88 26.25
C VAL A 94 -15.59 30.89 27.38
N ASP A 95 -15.37 30.44 28.61
CA ASP A 95 -15.26 31.34 29.76
C ASP A 95 -14.27 32.47 29.47
N ALA A 96 -14.78 33.68 29.71
CA ALA A 96 -14.28 34.95 29.24
C ALA A 96 -13.10 35.52 30.07
N GLU A 97 -12.23 34.67 30.63
CA GLU A 97 -11.12 35.15 31.48
C GLU A 97 -9.78 35.38 30.75
N LEU A 98 -9.73 35.27 29.42
CA LEU A 98 -8.49 35.52 28.65
C LEU A 98 -8.60 36.59 27.55
N MET A 99 -9.69 37.36 27.51
CA MET A 99 -9.88 38.43 26.54
C MET A 99 -10.37 39.70 27.25
N ALA A 100 -9.51 40.71 27.38
CA ALA A 100 -9.93 42.07 27.69
C ALA A 100 -9.36 43.04 26.64
N PRO A 101 -10.23 43.87 26.04
CA PRO A 101 -9.95 45.30 25.89
C PRO A 101 -11.07 46.17 26.53
N PRO A 102 -10.84 47.49 26.69
CA PRO A 102 -11.51 48.31 27.71
C PRO A 102 -12.85 48.94 27.29
N ASP A 103 -13.68 49.09 28.33
CA ASP A 103 -14.80 50.01 28.62
C ASP A 103 -15.47 50.87 27.53
N GLY A 104 -16.81 50.90 27.58
CA GLY A 104 -17.62 51.90 26.89
C GLY A 104 -19.14 51.72 27.04
N ASP A 105 -19.64 51.94 28.26
CA ASP A 105 -20.99 52.35 28.72
C ASP A 105 -22.30 51.88 28.05
N GLU A 106 -23.16 51.35 28.93
CA GLU A 106 -24.59 51.13 28.77
C GLU A 106 -25.39 52.44 28.68
N SER A 107 -26.48 52.45 27.90
CA SER A 107 -27.77 52.97 28.40
C SER A 107 -28.96 52.44 27.62
N SER A 108 -29.99 52.05 28.38
CA SER A 108 -31.27 51.45 27.99
C SER A 108 -32.36 52.48 27.68
N VAL A 109 -33.27 52.20 26.72
CA VAL A 109 -34.71 52.55 26.82
C VAL A 109 -35.55 51.53 26.04
N GLN A 110 -36.63 51.05 26.68
CA GLN A 110 -37.70 50.20 26.13
C GLN A 110 -38.76 51.03 25.39
N ASP A 111 -39.31 50.54 24.28
CA ASP A 111 -40.77 50.35 24.14
C ASP A 111 -41.13 49.43 22.95
N ASP A 112 -42.23 48.70 23.12
CA ASP A 112 -42.73 47.59 22.31
C ASP A 112 -43.40 48.04 20.99
N THR A 113 -43.13 47.33 19.88
CA THR A 113 -44.14 46.84 18.92
C THR A 113 -43.50 45.99 17.79
N LEU A 114 -43.82 44.69 17.77
CA LEU A 114 -43.66 43.70 16.67
C LEU A 114 -42.24 43.51 16.06
N PRO A 115 -41.53 42.40 16.33
CA PRO A 115 -40.13 42.25 15.92
C PRO A 115 -40.00 42.03 14.41
N ASN A 116 -39.33 42.98 13.77
CA ASN A 116 -38.74 42.86 12.44
C ASN A 116 -37.70 41.72 12.47
N LEU A 117 -37.72 40.79 11.50
CA LEU A 117 -36.81 39.63 11.41
C LEU A 117 -35.31 39.98 11.24
N PHE A 118 -34.96 41.25 11.30
CA PHE A 118 -33.60 41.77 11.22
C PHE A 118 -33.13 42.45 12.52
N ALA A 119 -33.94 42.43 13.59
CA ALA A 119 -33.61 43.09 14.86
C ALA A 119 -32.40 42.50 15.62
N GLY A 120 -31.83 41.39 15.15
CA GLY A 120 -30.62 40.76 15.71
C GLY A 120 -29.32 41.05 14.94
N LEU A 121 -29.36 41.82 13.84
CA LEU A 121 -28.16 42.24 13.12
C LEU A 121 -27.81 43.67 13.56
N ALA A 122 -26.81 43.80 14.43
CA ALA A 122 -26.13 45.07 14.66
C ALA A 122 -25.36 45.45 13.38
N VAL A 123 -26.04 46.09 12.44
CA VAL A 123 -25.39 46.80 11.35
C VAL A 123 -24.81 48.07 11.97
N HIS A 124 -23.48 48.10 12.13
CA HIS A 124 -22.81 49.36 12.40
C HIS A 124 -23.04 50.28 11.20
N GLU A 125 -23.81 51.35 11.39
CA GLU A 125 -23.80 52.47 10.44
C GLU A 125 -22.37 53.00 10.37
N PRO A 126 -21.74 53.05 9.18
CA PRO A 126 -20.38 53.56 9.08
C PRO A 126 -20.34 55.01 9.55
N SER A 127 -19.36 55.36 10.39
CA SER A 127 -19.18 56.74 10.86
C SER A 127 -19.14 57.74 9.70
N GLU A 128 -19.61 58.98 9.90
CA GLU A 128 -19.51 60.01 8.86
C GLU A 128 -18.07 60.20 8.35
N ALA A 129 -17.07 59.97 9.20
CA ALA A 129 -15.64 59.99 8.82
C ALA A 129 -15.26 58.90 7.79
N PHE A 130 -15.95 57.74 7.80
CA PHE A 130 -15.78 56.67 6.80
C PHE A 130 -16.51 57.00 5.49
N LEU A 131 -17.72 57.57 5.57
CA LEU A 131 -18.49 57.98 4.39
C LEU A 131 -17.89 59.21 3.67
N SER A 132 -17.13 60.02 4.40
CA SER A 132 -16.42 61.20 3.88
C SER A 132 -14.94 60.94 3.57
N ALA A 133 -14.45 59.71 3.74
CA ALA A 133 -13.10 59.34 3.33
C ALA A 133 -13.01 59.31 1.79
N PRO A 134 -11.96 59.91 1.18
CA PRO A 134 -11.78 59.86 -0.26
C PRO A 134 -11.60 58.41 -0.73
N ASP A 135 -12.26 58.03 -1.82
CA ASP A 135 -12.13 56.71 -2.43
C ASP A 135 -10.65 56.38 -2.69
N ILE A 136 -10.17 55.29 -2.10
CA ILE A 136 -8.82 54.78 -2.37
C ILE A 136 -8.82 54.28 -3.82
N GLN A 137 -8.13 55.00 -4.72
CA GLN A 137 -7.91 54.50 -6.08
C GLN A 137 -7.13 53.20 -6.00
N ARG A 138 -7.78 52.09 -6.37
CA ARG A 138 -7.08 50.81 -6.56
C ARG A 138 -6.00 51.01 -7.62
N PRO A 139 -4.77 50.47 -7.42
CA PRO A 139 -3.74 50.51 -8.44
C PRO A 139 -4.28 49.93 -9.75
N ALA A 140 -4.11 50.64 -10.87
CA ALA A 140 -4.46 50.13 -12.17
C ALA A 140 -3.62 48.88 -12.47
N LYS A 141 -4.29 47.79 -12.87
CA LYS A 141 -3.67 46.50 -13.20
C LYS A 141 -2.69 46.69 -14.36
N PRO A 142 -1.39 46.38 -14.23
CA PRO A 142 -0.47 46.41 -15.37
C PRO A 142 -0.89 45.34 -16.38
N GLU A 143 -0.95 45.70 -17.67
CA GLU A 143 -1.40 44.83 -18.77
C GLU A 143 -0.65 43.49 -18.90
N ALA A 144 0.51 43.36 -18.23
CA ALA A 144 1.38 42.19 -18.27
C ALA A 144 1.11 41.14 -17.18
N ASP A 145 0.18 41.38 -16.23
CA ASP A 145 -0.12 40.42 -15.15
C ASP A 145 -1.52 39.80 -15.32
N PRO A 146 -1.62 38.56 -15.84
CA PRO A 146 -2.91 37.89 -16.06
C PRO A 146 -3.57 37.40 -14.75
N VAL A 147 -2.94 37.59 -13.59
CA VAL A 147 -3.45 37.04 -12.32
C VAL A 147 -4.44 38.01 -11.67
N ASP A 148 -5.66 37.53 -11.40
CA ASP A 148 -6.66 38.21 -10.58
C ASP A 148 -6.43 37.86 -9.10
N TYR A 149 -6.03 38.85 -8.30
CA TYR A 149 -5.97 38.73 -6.85
C TYR A 149 -7.37 38.86 -6.27
N ALA A 150 -7.94 37.75 -5.81
CA ALA A 150 -9.11 37.75 -4.92
C ALA A 150 -8.62 37.73 -3.47
N ALA A 151 -9.25 38.51 -2.60
CA ALA A 151 -9.00 38.40 -1.17
C ALA A 151 -9.56 37.06 -0.67
N GLU A 152 -8.70 36.08 -0.44
CA GLU A 152 -9.08 34.84 0.21
C GLU A 152 -9.25 35.15 1.71
N ILE A 153 -10.45 34.85 2.25
CA ILE A 153 -10.68 34.96 3.68
C ILE A 153 -9.74 33.97 4.36
N PRO A 154 -8.87 34.39 5.30
CA PRO A 154 -8.02 33.46 6.01
C PRO A 154 -8.88 32.35 6.64
N PRO A 155 -8.49 31.07 6.51
CA PRO A 155 -9.25 29.99 7.10
C PRO A 155 -9.40 30.23 8.60
N SER A 156 -10.61 30.05 9.11
CA SER A 156 -10.90 30.26 10.52
C SER A 156 -10.51 29.04 11.36
N PHE A 157 -10.51 29.19 12.69
CA PHE A 157 -10.31 28.07 13.60
C PHE A 157 -11.37 26.97 13.38
N GLU A 158 -12.62 27.38 13.14
CA GLU A 158 -13.74 26.50 12.84
C GLU A 158 -13.53 25.74 11.54
N ASP A 159 -12.95 26.37 10.51
CA ASP A 159 -12.60 25.71 9.24
C ASP A 159 -11.53 24.63 9.46
N ALA A 160 -10.53 24.89 10.31
CA ALA A 160 -9.50 23.92 10.65
C ALA A 160 -10.06 22.73 11.46
N ILE A 161 -10.92 22.99 12.45
CA ILE A 161 -11.60 21.95 13.24
C ILE A 161 -12.55 21.14 12.36
N PHE A 162 -13.28 21.77 11.44
CA PHE A 162 -14.15 21.10 10.50
C PHE A 162 -13.36 20.18 9.57
N ALA A 163 -12.27 20.67 8.97
CA ALA A 163 -11.40 19.88 8.10
C ALA A 163 -10.80 18.68 8.84
N LEU A 164 -10.30 18.89 10.07
CA LEU A 164 -9.79 17.82 10.92
C LEU A 164 -10.88 16.80 11.28
N TRP A 165 -12.11 17.23 11.57
CA TRP A 165 -13.21 16.32 11.88
C TRP A 165 -13.56 15.42 10.69
N VAL A 166 -13.68 16.00 9.49
CA VAL A 166 -13.94 15.22 8.26
C VAL A 166 -12.83 14.21 8.02
N LEU A 167 -11.57 14.63 8.17
CA LEU A 167 -10.42 13.75 8.07
C LEU A 167 -10.48 12.62 9.12
N MET A 168 -10.81 12.91 10.38
CA MET A 168 -10.97 11.89 11.43
C MET A 168 -12.07 10.87 11.11
N ASP A 169 -13.16 11.30 10.49
CA ASP A 169 -14.24 10.39 10.05
C ASP A 169 -13.71 9.42 8.98
N ASP A 170 -12.97 9.91 8.00
CA ASP A 170 -12.34 9.08 6.97
C ASP A 170 -11.24 8.17 7.55
N MET A 171 -10.45 8.64 8.50
CA MET A 171 -9.48 7.84 9.25
C MET A 171 -10.15 6.71 10.03
N ASN A 172 -11.31 6.98 10.66
CA ASN A 172 -12.07 5.95 11.38
C ASN A 172 -12.71 4.92 10.45
N LYS A 173 -13.14 5.32 9.25
CA LYS A 173 -13.53 4.36 8.20
C LYS A 173 -12.34 3.52 7.75
N ALA A 174 -11.18 4.13 7.51
CA ALA A 174 -9.96 3.43 7.14
C ALA A 174 -9.57 2.37 8.19
N ARG A 175 -9.65 2.72 9.48
CA ARG A 175 -9.47 1.79 10.60
C ARG A 175 -10.43 0.60 10.55
N ALA A 176 -11.72 0.84 10.28
CA ALA A 176 -12.70 -0.24 10.18
C ALA A 176 -12.35 -1.21 9.04
N ASN A 177 -11.90 -0.70 7.90
CA ASN A 177 -11.46 -1.54 6.77
C ASN A 177 -10.20 -2.34 7.11
N VAL A 178 -9.21 -1.72 7.75
CA VAL A 178 -8.01 -2.43 8.22
C VAL A 178 -8.39 -3.54 9.20
N ARG A 179 -9.29 -3.28 10.16
CA ARG A 179 -9.80 -4.32 11.07
C ARG A 179 -10.47 -5.46 10.31
N SER A 180 -11.25 -5.17 9.26
CA SER A 180 -11.84 -6.20 8.39
C SER A 180 -10.78 -7.09 7.72
N ILE A 181 -9.72 -6.49 7.16
CA ILE A 181 -8.61 -7.21 6.53
C ILE A 181 -7.91 -8.14 7.54
N TRP A 182 -7.63 -7.66 8.75
CA TRP A 182 -6.98 -8.47 9.78
C TRP A 182 -7.89 -9.52 10.41
N SER A 183 -9.21 -9.32 10.41
CA SER A 183 -10.17 -10.39 10.72
C SER A 183 -10.09 -11.51 9.68
N SER A 184 -10.01 -11.19 8.39
CA SER A 184 -9.79 -12.21 7.34
C SER A 184 -8.48 -12.96 7.52
N PHE A 185 -7.39 -12.29 7.93
CA PHE A 185 -6.14 -12.96 8.30
C PHE A 185 -6.32 -13.89 9.51
N LYS A 186 -7.02 -13.42 10.57
CA LYS A 186 -7.31 -14.20 11.78
C LYS A 186 -8.02 -15.50 11.45
N ASP A 187 -9.02 -15.43 10.59
CA ASP A 187 -9.86 -16.55 10.16
C ASP A 187 -9.18 -17.42 9.07
N ALA A 188 -7.90 -17.18 8.80
CA ALA A 188 -7.08 -17.87 7.80
C ALA A 188 -7.52 -17.67 6.34
N GLY A 189 -8.34 -16.67 6.07
CA GLY A 189 -8.70 -16.26 4.71
C GLY A 189 -7.55 -15.57 3.97
N PHE A 190 -6.70 -14.81 4.67
CA PHE A 190 -5.58 -14.07 4.08
C PHE A 190 -4.20 -14.55 4.55
N ASP A 191 -3.21 -14.45 3.66
CA ASP A 191 -1.78 -14.47 4.01
C ASP A 191 -1.37 -13.14 4.67
N VAL A 192 -0.29 -13.15 5.44
CA VAL A 192 0.18 -11.97 6.18
C VAL A 192 0.68 -10.86 5.24
N VAL A 193 1.21 -11.22 4.05
CA VAL A 193 1.77 -10.27 3.08
C VAL A 193 0.69 -9.35 2.49
N PRO A 194 -0.40 -9.84 1.88
CA PRO A 194 -1.50 -9.00 1.41
C PRO A 194 -2.04 -8.07 2.52
N ALA A 195 -2.31 -8.60 3.70
CA ALA A 195 -2.84 -7.82 4.82
C ALA A 195 -1.90 -6.67 5.23
N ALA A 196 -0.61 -6.94 5.33
CA ALA A 196 0.40 -5.96 5.71
C ALA A 196 0.62 -4.88 4.64
N VAL A 197 0.79 -5.28 3.37
CA VAL A 197 1.01 -4.33 2.26
C VAL A 197 -0.20 -3.42 2.09
N THR A 198 -1.41 -3.95 2.14
CA THR A 198 -2.63 -3.12 2.09
C THR A 198 -2.73 -2.20 3.29
N THR A 199 -2.46 -2.67 4.51
CA THR A 199 -2.51 -1.83 5.71
C THR A 199 -1.55 -0.65 5.62
N ASN A 200 -0.29 -0.89 5.22
CA ASN A 200 0.68 0.18 5.07
C ASN A 200 0.30 1.17 3.95
N THR A 201 -0.25 0.66 2.84
CA THR A 201 -0.80 1.50 1.75
C THR A 201 -1.95 2.37 2.24
N VAL A 202 -2.84 1.86 3.09
CA VAL A 202 -3.93 2.66 3.67
C VAL A 202 -3.40 3.79 4.55
N ILE A 203 -2.38 3.53 5.38
CA ILE A 203 -1.75 4.56 6.22
C ILE A 203 -1.14 5.65 5.33
N GLU A 204 -0.48 5.26 4.25
CA GLU A 204 0.12 6.18 3.28
C GLU A 204 -0.93 7.03 2.55
N LEU A 205 -2.04 6.44 2.11
CA LEU A 205 -3.15 7.19 1.49
C LEU A 205 -3.79 8.19 2.46
N VAL A 206 -3.96 7.80 3.73
CA VAL A 206 -4.45 8.71 4.78
C VAL A 206 -3.45 9.82 5.06
N ARG A 207 -2.15 9.53 5.05
CA ARG A 207 -1.09 10.54 5.17
C ARG A 207 -1.17 11.57 4.04
N ASN A 208 -1.41 11.14 2.80
CA ASN A 208 -1.60 12.08 1.69
C ASN A 208 -2.81 12.99 1.90
N MET A 209 -3.90 12.48 2.50
CA MET A 209 -5.05 13.31 2.88
C MET A 209 -4.72 14.32 3.99
N MET A 210 -3.74 14.01 4.86
CA MET A 210 -3.31 14.93 5.92
C MET A 210 -2.54 16.14 5.36
N GLU A 211 -1.91 16.05 4.19
CA GLU A 211 -1.14 17.16 3.60
C GLU A 211 -2.00 18.41 3.39
N ASP A 212 -3.30 18.25 3.08
CA ASP A 212 -4.24 19.35 2.92
C ASP A 212 -4.72 19.96 4.26
N VAL A 213 -4.65 19.20 5.35
CA VAL A 213 -5.26 19.58 6.65
C VAL A 213 -4.22 20.08 7.65
N VAL A 214 -3.01 19.50 7.66
CA VAL A 214 -1.92 19.87 8.58
C VAL A 214 -1.58 21.37 8.52
N PRO A 215 -1.49 22.03 7.34
CA PRO A 215 -1.21 23.46 7.28
C PRO A 215 -2.30 24.33 7.94
N LEU A 216 -3.55 23.87 7.95
CA LEU A 216 -4.64 24.54 8.65
C LEU A 216 -4.47 24.35 10.17
N ILE A 217 -4.21 23.13 10.61
CA ILE A 217 -3.97 22.80 12.02
C ILE A 217 -2.81 23.64 12.60
N ASP A 218 -1.69 23.74 11.87
CA ASP A 218 -0.49 24.45 12.31
C ASP A 218 -0.74 25.96 12.51
N LYS A 219 -1.61 26.57 11.70
CA LYS A 219 -2.02 27.98 11.86
C LYS A 219 -2.89 28.21 13.10
N HIS A 220 -3.45 27.16 13.69
CA HIS A 220 -4.50 27.22 14.70
C HIS A 220 -4.13 26.51 16.01
N GLY A 221 -2.85 26.62 16.39
CA GLY A 221 -2.33 26.09 17.67
C GLY A 221 -1.76 24.67 17.57
N GLY A 222 -1.64 24.13 16.36
CA GLY A 222 -0.99 22.85 16.10
C GLY A 222 -1.83 21.63 16.48
N LEU A 223 -1.25 20.44 16.22
CA LEU A 223 -1.96 19.17 16.33
C LEU A 223 -2.56 18.93 17.71
N GLN A 224 -1.79 19.19 18.78
CA GLN A 224 -2.27 19.01 20.15
C GLN A 224 -3.57 19.78 20.41
N THR A 225 -3.54 21.10 20.17
CA THR A 225 -4.67 22.00 20.43
C THR A 225 -5.90 21.57 19.64
N CYS A 226 -5.74 21.26 18.35
CA CYS A 226 -6.87 20.85 17.52
C CYS A 226 -7.44 19.49 17.94
N LEU A 227 -6.61 18.50 18.29
CA LEU A 227 -7.08 17.20 18.78
C LEU A 227 -7.82 17.31 20.13
N GLU A 228 -7.31 18.12 21.05
CA GLU A 228 -7.95 18.40 22.34
C GLU A 228 -9.32 19.05 22.14
N LYS A 229 -9.44 20.01 21.22
CA LYS A 229 -10.70 20.69 20.91
C LYS A 229 -11.70 19.75 20.23
N CYS A 230 -11.27 18.92 19.27
CA CYS A 230 -12.12 17.87 18.70
C CYS A 230 -12.60 16.87 19.77
N HIS A 231 -11.73 16.46 20.69
CA HIS A 231 -12.08 15.58 21.80
C HIS A 231 -13.11 16.21 22.74
N MET A 232 -12.87 17.45 23.16
CA MET A 232 -13.79 18.23 23.99
C MET A 232 -15.17 18.31 23.35
N VAL A 233 -15.26 18.76 22.10
CA VAL A 233 -16.54 18.87 21.37
C VAL A 233 -17.24 17.52 21.30
N LYS A 234 -16.54 16.43 20.94
CA LYS A 234 -17.15 15.09 20.91
C LYS A 234 -17.61 14.60 22.29
N CYS A 235 -16.92 14.94 23.37
CA CYS A 235 -17.34 14.57 24.72
C CYS A 235 -18.61 15.32 25.13
N LEU A 236 -18.69 16.63 24.87
CA LEU A 236 -19.89 17.43 25.13
C LEU A 236 -21.11 16.86 24.38
N MET A 237 -20.91 16.41 23.13
CA MET A 237 -21.95 15.74 22.36
C MET A 237 -22.39 14.38 22.92
N LYS A 238 -21.55 13.71 23.72
CA LYS A 238 -21.88 12.50 24.46
C LYS A 238 -22.36 12.80 25.89
N SER A 239 -22.75 14.04 26.17
CA SER A 239 -23.31 14.50 27.45
C SER A 239 -22.34 14.52 28.63
N PHE A 240 -21.03 14.52 28.37
CA PHE A 240 -20.05 14.89 29.39
C PHE A 240 -20.07 16.40 29.58
N SER A 241 -19.86 16.89 30.81
CA SER A 241 -19.64 18.31 31.09
C SER A 241 -18.18 18.69 30.84
N VAL A 242 -17.89 19.99 30.74
CA VAL A 242 -16.50 20.49 30.66
C VAL A 242 -15.70 20.06 31.90
N GLN A 243 -16.33 20.03 33.08
CA GLN A 243 -15.67 19.59 34.31
C GLN A 243 -15.29 18.10 34.28
N ASP A 244 -15.98 17.28 33.49
CA ASP A 244 -15.71 15.85 33.36
C ASP A 244 -14.51 15.56 32.45
N LEU A 245 -13.99 16.52 31.69
CA LEU A 245 -12.94 16.26 30.70
C LEU A 245 -11.54 16.19 31.31
N HIS A 246 -11.38 16.81 32.47
CA HIS A 246 -10.13 16.83 33.21
C HIS A 246 -10.14 15.77 34.29
N ASN A 247 -9.00 15.12 34.51
CA ASN A 247 -8.83 14.25 35.66
C ASN A 247 -8.82 15.12 36.92
N GLN A 248 -9.89 15.03 37.73
CA GLN A 248 -10.03 15.83 38.95
C GLN A 248 -8.94 15.55 39.99
N GLN A 249 -8.31 14.38 39.93
CA GLN A 249 -7.26 13.97 40.87
C GLN A 249 -5.87 14.44 40.44
N ASP A 250 -5.61 14.54 39.14
CA ASP A 250 -4.35 15.04 38.59
C ASP A 250 -4.59 15.85 37.31
N PRO A 251 -4.65 17.19 37.39
CA PRO A 251 -4.81 18.06 36.23
C PRO A 251 -3.68 17.96 35.20
N LYS A 252 -2.54 17.33 35.55
CA LYS A 252 -1.41 17.10 34.65
C LYS A 252 -1.44 15.72 33.98
N ASP A 253 -2.44 14.89 34.29
CA ASP A 253 -2.65 13.61 33.64
C ASP A 253 -3.17 13.80 32.19
N ASN A 254 -3.23 12.72 31.42
CA ASN A 254 -3.47 12.74 29.99
C ASN A 254 -4.83 13.34 29.60
N PHE A 255 -5.90 12.78 30.15
CA PHE A 255 -7.31 13.16 30.01
C PHE A 255 -8.16 12.32 30.98
N ASN A 256 -9.44 12.64 31.19
CA ASN A 256 -10.32 11.77 31.96
C ASN A 256 -10.54 10.43 31.24
N TYR A 257 -10.05 9.32 31.80
CA TYR A 257 -10.15 8.01 31.17
C TYR A 257 -11.60 7.50 31.00
N ASP A 258 -12.59 8.05 31.69
CA ASP A 258 -14.00 7.73 31.41
C ASP A 258 -14.44 8.16 29.99
N THR A 259 -13.73 9.10 29.37
CA THR A 259 -13.94 9.51 27.98
C THR A 259 -13.07 8.73 26.98
N TYR A 260 -12.45 7.62 27.40
CA TYR A 260 -11.53 6.80 26.60
C TYR A 260 -12.04 6.51 25.18
N ASP A 261 -13.30 6.07 25.03
CA ASP A 261 -13.82 5.70 23.71
C ASP A 261 -13.88 6.92 22.77
N VAL A 262 -14.11 8.12 23.31
CA VAL A 262 -14.01 9.38 22.54
C VAL A 262 -12.56 9.71 22.21
N ALA A 263 -11.64 9.58 23.16
CA ALA A 263 -10.21 9.81 22.93
C ALA A 263 -9.61 8.87 21.87
N ASN A 264 -10.10 7.63 21.81
CA ASN A 264 -9.76 6.65 20.77
C ASN A 264 -10.35 7.02 19.40
N GLU A 265 -11.57 7.56 19.35
CA GLU A 265 -12.18 8.05 18.09
C GLU A 265 -11.53 9.34 17.57
N THR A 266 -11.01 10.20 18.45
CA THR A 266 -10.37 11.47 18.09
C THR A 266 -8.86 11.39 18.02
N PHE A 267 -8.26 10.20 18.19
CA PHE A 267 -6.81 9.98 18.15
C PHE A 267 -6.02 10.72 19.25
N LEU A 268 -6.69 11.40 20.18
CA LEU A 268 -6.06 12.10 21.30
C LEU A 268 -5.28 11.14 22.19
N LEU A 269 -5.81 9.94 22.41
CA LEU A 269 -5.17 8.87 23.18
C LEU A 269 -3.75 8.56 22.64
N CYS A 270 -3.65 8.22 21.36
CA CYS A 270 -2.37 7.86 20.76
C CYS A 270 -1.43 9.06 20.72
N PHE A 271 -1.95 10.26 20.45
CA PHE A 271 -1.15 11.49 20.50
C PHE A 271 -0.52 11.69 21.88
N ARG A 272 -1.31 11.59 22.96
CA ARG A 272 -0.83 11.72 24.34
C ARG A 272 0.22 10.68 24.71
N LEU A 273 0.06 9.43 24.29
CA LEU A 273 1.05 8.38 24.54
C LEU A 273 2.38 8.66 23.83
N ILE A 274 2.35 9.16 22.58
CA ILE A 274 3.56 9.51 21.82
C ILE A 274 4.23 10.76 22.40
N ASP A 275 3.44 11.79 22.72
CA ASP A 275 3.91 13.06 23.28
C ASP A 275 4.52 12.87 24.68
N GLY A 276 3.85 12.10 25.54
CA GLY A 276 4.38 11.74 26.86
C GLY A 276 5.66 10.92 26.79
N PHE A 277 5.79 10.03 25.81
CA PHE A 277 7.04 9.32 25.54
C PHE A 277 8.16 10.27 25.08
N GLN A 278 7.85 11.27 24.26
CA GLN A 278 8.83 12.26 23.83
C GLN A 278 9.36 13.11 24.98
N ALA A 279 8.51 13.51 25.93
CA ALA A 279 8.89 14.38 27.03
C ALA A 279 9.96 13.78 27.96
N ILE A 280 10.15 12.46 27.94
CA ILE A 280 11.05 11.74 28.87
C ILE A 280 12.26 11.08 28.17
N VAL A 281 12.34 11.14 26.84
CA VAL A 281 13.37 10.43 26.05
C VAL A 281 14.33 11.42 25.39
N ASP A 282 15.64 11.24 25.58
CA ASP A 282 16.66 11.93 24.77
C ASP A 282 16.59 11.40 23.32
N PRO A 283 16.41 12.27 22.31
CA PRO A 283 16.34 11.86 20.90
C PRO A 283 17.55 11.05 20.38
N ARG A 284 18.69 11.08 21.07
CA ARG A 284 19.93 10.37 20.69
C ARG A 284 20.15 9.08 21.46
N GLU A 285 19.33 8.78 22.45
CA GLU A 285 19.46 7.58 23.28
C GLU A 285 18.32 6.60 23.00
N ILE A 286 18.61 5.31 23.18
CA ILE A 286 17.61 4.26 23.06
C ILE A 286 16.94 4.13 24.43
N PRO A 287 15.65 4.49 24.57
CA PRO A 287 14.97 4.39 25.85
C PRO A 287 14.70 2.93 26.17
N LEU A 288 15.39 2.36 27.15
CA LEU A 288 15.22 0.96 27.51
C LEU A 288 13.97 0.77 28.38
N TYR A 289 12.89 0.30 27.78
CA TYR A 289 11.70 -0.08 28.53
C TYR A 289 11.97 -1.28 29.45
N GLN A 290 11.70 -1.12 30.75
CA GLN A 290 11.73 -2.21 31.71
C GLN A 290 10.32 -2.80 31.85
N ASP A 291 10.20 -4.11 31.66
CA ASP A 291 8.91 -4.82 31.73
C ASP A 291 8.20 -4.54 33.06
N GLY A 292 6.90 -4.27 32.99
CA GLY A 292 6.07 -3.97 34.16
C GLY A 292 6.10 -2.51 34.64
N THR A 293 6.99 -1.65 34.12
CA THR A 293 7.09 -0.23 34.55
C THR A 293 5.76 0.53 34.43
N PHE A 294 5.00 0.29 33.36
CA PHE A 294 3.67 0.87 33.16
C PHE A 294 2.55 -0.16 33.16
N GLY A 295 2.77 -1.30 33.83
CA GLY A 295 1.86 -2.43 33.88
C GLY A 295 2.16 -3.52 32.84
N THR A 296 1.31 -4.55 32.84
CA THR A 296 1.39 -5.70 31.94
C THR A 296 0.09 -5.84 31.16
N PHE A 297 0.18 -6.11 29.85
CA PHE A 297 -0.97 -6.39 29.02
C PHE A 297 -1.29 -7.89 29.01
N ASP A 298 -2.54 -8.25 29.32
CA ASP A 298 -3.05 -9.62 29.16
C ASP A 298 -3.82 -9.75 27.84
N ILE A 299 -3.25 -10.52 26.91
CA ILE A 299 -3.81 -10.74 25.57
C ILE A 299 -5.13 -11.50 25.55
N ASN A 300 -5.45 -12.26 26.61
CA ASN A 300 -6.68 -13.03 26.71
C ASN A 300 -7.82 -12.26 27.38
N SER A 301 -7.53 -11.05 27.87
CA SER A 301 -8.50 -10.25 28.58
C SER A 301 -9.59 -9.70 27.66
N ASP A 302 -10.84 -9.75 28.13
CA ASP A 302 -11.98 -9.22 27.38
C ASP A 302 -12.02 -7.68 27.48
N ARG A 303 -11.51 -7.03 26.43
CA ARG A 303 -11.43 -5.57 26.34
C ARG A 303 -12.79 -4.87 26.47
N THR A 304 -13.89 -5.53 26.09
CA THR A 304 -15.23 -4.93 26.15
C THR A 304 -15.72 -4.71 27.58
N LYS A 305 -15.15 -5.44 28.55
CA LYS A 305 -15.47 -5.36 29.98
C LYS A 305 -14.54 -4.45 30.77
N LYS A 306 -13.51 -3.88 30.12
CA LYS A 306 -12.51 -3.04 30.80
C LYS A 306 -13.00 -1.59 30.94
N SER A 307 -12.69 -0.97 32.08
CA SER A 307 -12.84 0.47 32.28
C SER A 307 -11.91 1.23 31.33
N GLY A 308 -12.20 2.52 31.09
CA GLY A 308 -11.35 3.37 30.27
C GLY A 308 -9.91 3.45 30.79
N THR A 309 -9.72 3.52 32.10
CA THR A 309 -8.39 3.48 32.74
C THR A 309 -7.64 2.19 32.42
N ALA A 310 -8.30 1.04 32.54
CA ALA A 310 -7.68 -0.25 32.22
C ALA A 310 -7.33 -0.36 30.73
N LYS A 311 -8.21 0.13 29.83
CA LYS A 311 -7.93 0.19 28.39
C LYS A 311 -6.72 1.08 28.08
N PHE A 312 -6.62 2.25 28.71
CA PHE A 312 -5.48 3.16 28.55
C PHE A 312 -4.16 2.53 28.99
N HIS A 313 -4.15 1.84 30.14
CA HIS A 313 -2.96 1.15 30.63
C HIS A 313 -2.55 -0.01 29.72
N ASP A 314 -3.50 -0.77 29.15
CA ASP A 314 -3.18 -1.78 28.13
C ASP A 314 -2.49 -1.14 26.92
N ASP A 315 -3.04 -0.04 26.39
CA ASP A 315 -2.51 0.65 25.21
C ASP A 315 -1.08 1.19 25.47
N ARG A 316 -0.85 1.72 26.67
CA ARG A 316 0.47 2.17 27.12
C ARG A 316 1.44 0.99 27.24
N ALA A 317 1.03 -0.12 27.83
CA ALA A 317 1.86 -1.32 27.98
C ALA A 317 2.23 -1.96 26.62
N LEU A 318 1.41 -1.76 25.58
CA LEU A 318 1.69 -2.19 24.21
C LEU A 318 2.62 -1.22 23.47
N LEU A 319 2.34 0.08 23.49
CA LEU A 319 3.06 1.07 22.68
C LEU A 319 4.46 1.39 23.23
N MET A 320 4.66 1.46 24.55
CA MET A 320 5.95 1.87 25.13
C MET A 320 7.12 0.92 24.79
N PRO A 321 7.00 -0.42 24.96
CA PRO A 321 8.01 -1.36 24.48
C PRO A 321 8.20 -1.28 22.96
N PHE A 322 7.12 -1.09 22.20
CA PHE A 322 7.21 -1.03 20.75
C PHE A 322 7.94 0.23 20.26
N PHE A 323 7.74 1.38 20.92
CA PHE A 323 8.52 2.60 20.64
C PHE A 323 10.00 2.41 20.92
N THR A 324 10.37 1.64 21.94
CA THR A 324 11.77 1.26 22.21
C THR A 324 12.35 0.48 21.02
N ASP A 325 11.61 -0.47 20.46
CA ASP A 325 12.03 -1.24 19.29
C ASP A 325 12.18 -0.36 18.04
N LEU A 326 11.20 0.51 17.76
CA LEU A 326 11.28 1.45 16.64
C LEU A 326 12.48 2.40 16.78
N MET A 327 12.72 2.96 17.96
CA MET A 327 13.89 3.81 18.24
C MET A 327 15.19 3.03 18.08
N THR A 328 15.23 1.75 18.49
CA THR A 328 16.40 0.88 18.30
C THR A 328 16.69 0.69 16.81
N VAL A 329 15.65 0.50 15.98
CA VAL A 329 15.82 0.44 14.52
C VAL A 329 16.38 1.76 13.99
N VAL A 330 15.74 2.89 14.31
CA VAL A 330 16.11 4.23 13.82
C VAL A 330 17.56 4.59 14.16
N LEU A 331 18.01 4.27 15.38
CA LEU A 331 19.32 4.71 15.88
C LEU A 331 20.44 3.68 15.64
N SER A 332 20.14 2.39 15.51
CA SER A 332 21.16 1.32 15.56
C SER A 332 21.08 0.26 14.45
N ALA A 333 20.07 0.29 13.57
CA ALA A 333 19.92 -0.71 12.51
C ALA A 333 19.79 -0.08 11.10
N PRO A 334 20.87 0.49 10.53
CA PRO A 334 20.82 1.10 9.20
C PRO A 334 20.55 0.09 8.07
N ALA A 335 20.81 -1.20 8.31
CA ALA A 335 20.54 -2.29 7.37
C ALA A 335 19.12 -2.88 7.54
N TRP A 336 18.23 -2.19 8.25
CA TRP A 336 16.85 -2.66 8.45
C TRP A 336 16.12 -2.80 7.11
N PRO A 337 15.45 -3.94 6.86
CA PRO A 337 14.99 -4.31 5.52
C PRO A 337 13.88 -3.43 4.93
N VAL A 338 12.95 -2.94 5.76
CA VAL A 338 11.74 -2.23 5.30
C VAL A 338 11.33 -1.11 6.27
N HIS A 339 10.94 0.05 5.72
CA HIS A 339 10.37 1.18 6.46
C HIS A 339 8.86 1.32 6.24
N ASP A 340 8.08 0.80 7.20
CA ASP A 340 6.63 1.04 7.25
C ASP A 340 6.32 2.47 7.71
N GLU A 341 5.07 2.91 7.57
CA GLU A 341 4.68 4.28 7.94
C GLU A 341 4.82 4.55 9.45
N PHE A 342 4.80 3.52 10.30
CA PHE A 342 5.03 3.68 11.74
C PHE A 342 6.52 3.99 12.01
N LEU A 343 7.43 3.19 11.49
CA LEU A 343 8.87 3.42 11.60
C LEU A 343 9.28 4.73 10.92
N ARG A 344 8.69 5.06 9.76
CA ARG A 344 8.91 6.33 9.07
C ARG A 344 8.47 7.52 9.92
N GLY A 345 7.30 7.42 10.55
CA GLY A 345 6.80 8.43 11.49
C GLY A 345 7.72 8.60 12.71
N MET A 346 8.22 7.49 13.28
CA MET A 346 9.16 7.54 14.40
C MET A 346 10.51 8.16 14.00
N LYS A 347 11.01 7.84 12.81
CA LYS A 347 12.22 8.45 12.23
C LYS A 347 12.05 9.94 12.01
N GLU A 348 10.90 10.37 11.46
CA GLU A 348 10.58 11.78 11.27
C GLU A 348 10.49 12.52 12.60
N LYS A 349 9.74 11.97 13.58
CA LYS A 349 9.66 12.51 14.94
C LYS A 349 11.04 12.70 15.56
N THR A 350 11.90 11.68 15.47
CA THR A 350 13.26 11.73 16.05
C THR A 350 14.11 12.82 15.41
N ARG A 351 13.88 13.10 14.12
CA ARG A 351 14.58 14.15 13.37
C ARG A 351 14.04 15.56 13.65
N THR A 352 12.72 15.72 13.73
CA THR A 352 12.07 17.05 13.82
C THR A 352 11.80 17.49 15.25
N GLY A 353 11.71 16.54 16.20
CA GLY A 353 11.23 16.81 17.55
C GLY A 353 9.73 17.13 17.63
N SER A 354 8.98 16.94 16.55
CA SER A 354 7.52 17.15 16.52
C SER A 354 6.83 15.84 16.14
N VAL A 355 5.65 15.58 16.72
CA VAL A 355 4.86 14.37 16.44
C VAL A 355 4.13 14.51 15.11
N PRO A 356 4.49 13.76 14.06
CA PRO A 356 3.78 13.81 12.79
C PRO A 356 2.38 13.22 12.95
N PHE A 357 1.36 13.82 12.33
CA PHE A 357 -0.03 13.34 12.53
C PHE A 357 -0.23 11.90 12.05
N TYR A 358 0.41 11.51 10.95
CA TYR A 358 0.33 10.13 10.44
C TYR A 358 0.98 9.10 11.38
N LEU A 359 1.95 9.49 12.23
CA LEU A 359 2.50 8.63 13.27
C LEU A 359 1.43 8.26 14.31
N VAL A 360 0.58 9.23 14.68
CA VAL A 360 -0.56 9.00 15.58
C VAL A 360 -1.54 8.00 14.97
N PHE A 361 -1.81 8.13 13.67
CA PHE A 361 -2.67 7.20 12.95
C PHE A 361 -2.06 5.80 12.87
N ALA A 362 -0.77 5.69 12.57
CA ALA A 362 -0.05 4.41 12.52
C ALA A 362 -0.05 3.69 13.88
N ALA A 363 0.17 4.44 14.97
CA ALA A 363 0.07 3.90 16.34
C ALA A 363 -1.34 3.39 16.66
N GLN A 364 -2.37 4.12 16.24
CA GLN A 364 -3.75 3.68 16.41
C GLN A 364 -4.07 2.42 15.59
N VAL A 365 -3.57 2.33 14.36
CA VAL A 365 -3.71 1.13 13.51
C VAL A 365 -2.99 -0.06 14.14
N PHE A 366 -1.80 0.12 14.71
CA PHE A 366 -1.09 -0.93 15.44
C PHE A 366 -1.93 -1.51 16.59
N LEU A 367 -2.57 -0.66 17.40
CA LEU A 367 -3.48 -1.09 18.46
C LEU A 367 -4.71 -1.81 17.88
N ASP A 368 -5.33 -1.26 16.83
CA ASP A 368 -6.50 -1.85 16.17
C ASP A 368 -6.20 -3.27 15.64
N VAL A 369 -5.02 -3.50 15.06
CA VAL A 369 -4.57 -4.82 14.58
C VAL A 369 -4.33 -5.77 15.75
N THR A 370 -3.63 -5.30 16.79
CA THR A 370 -3.35 -6.07 18.00
C THR A 370 -4.64 -6.59 18.63
N TYR A 371 -5.64 -5.72 18.80
CA TYR A 371 -6.92 -6.10 19.41
C TYR A 371 -7.80 -6.94 18.49
N THR A 372 -7.75 -6.73 17.17
CA THR A 372 -8.48 -7.59 16.22
C THR A 372 -8.01 -9.03 16.29
N LEU A 373 -6.69 -9.24 16.31
CA LEU A 373 -6.09 -10.57 16.34
C LEU A 373 -6.15 -11.20 17.73
N GLY A 374 -6.03 -10.40 18.80
CA GLY A 374 -6.04 -10.89 20.17
C GLY A 374 -4.99 -12.00 20.35
N PRO A 375 -5.34 -13.17 20.94
CA PRO A 375 -4.41 -14.29 21.09
C PRO A 375 -3.77 -14.80 19.79
N GLY A 376 -4.37 -14.49 18.64
CA GLY A 376 -3.85 -14.85 17.32
C GLY A 376 -2.73 -13.95 16.79
N ILE A 377 -2.31 -12.91 17.51
CA ILE A 377 -1.26 -11.97 17.06
C ILE A 377 0.05 -12.69 16.68
N GLU A 378 0.43 -13.71 17.46
CA GLU A 378 1.66 -14.49 17.30
C GLU A 378 1.69 -15.26 15.97
N ARG A 379 0.53 -15.50 15.34
CA ARG A 379 0.44 -16.15 14.03
C ARG A 379 1.23 -15.39 12.96
N GLY A 380 1.25 -14.06 13.02
CA GLY A 380 2.04 -13.24 12.09
C GLY A 380 3.52 -13.60 12.13
N TRP A 381 4.07 -13.70 13.35
CA TRP A 381 5.45 -14.14 13.58
C TRP A 381 5.69 -15.59 13.16
N GLN A 382 4.77 -16.51 13.47
CA GLN A 382 4.91 -17.92 13.11
C GLN A 382 5.00 -18.12 11.60
N VAL A 383 4.12 -17.46 10.83
CA VAL A 383 4.15 -17.48 9.36
C VAL A 383 5.45 -16.87 8.85
N PHE A 384 5.83 -15.71 9.38
CA PHE A 384 7.08 -15.03 9.03
C PHE A 384 8.31 -15.93 9.24
N ALA A 385 8.51 -16.45 10.45
CA ALA A 385 9.65 -17.26 10.81
C ALA A 385 9.71 -18.57 10.00
N THR A 386 8.56 -19.19 9.75
CA THR A 386 8.47 -20.42 8.94
C THR A 386 8.94 -20.18 7.51
N HIS A 387 8.42 -19.12 6.86
CA HIS A 387 8.82 -18.81 5.48
C HIS A 387 10.25 -18.30 5.38
N LEU A 388 10.71 -17.50 6.34
CA LEU A 388 12.09 -17.03 6.38
C LEU A 388 13.07 -18.22 6.45
N ASN A 389 12.79 -19.18 7.34
CA ASN A 389 13.58 -20.41 7.46
C ASN A 389 13.54 -21.26 6.20
N PHE A 390 12.37 -21.37 5.55
CA PHE A 390 12.25 -22.06 4.26
C PHE A 390 13.15 -21.43 3.21
N ILE A 391 13.10 -20.11 3.02
CA ILE A 391 13.89 -19.39 2.01
C ILE A 391 15.40 -19.55 2.31
N VAL A 392 15.81 -19.39 3.56
CA VAL A 392 17.22 -19.59 3.98
C VAL A 392 17.69 -21.01 3.67
N GLY A 393 16.88 -22.01 4.00
CA GLY A 393 17.19 -23.42 3.73
C GLY A 393 17.25 -23.75 2.24
N ASP A 394 16.34 -23.17 1.46
CA ASP A 394 16.27 -23.36 0.02
C ASP A 394 17.47 -22.75 -0.72
N LEU A 395 17.87 -21.52 -0.35
CA LEU A 395 19.08 -20.86 -0.86
C LEU A 395 20.34 -21.64 -0.48
N LYS A 396 20.44 -22.11 0.77
CA LYS A 396 21.55 -22.95 1.23
C LYS A 396 21.64 -24.24 0.40
N THR A 397 20.53 -24.94 0.24
CA THR A 397 20.46 -26.18 -0.51
C THR A 397 20.85 -25.98 -1.97
N HIS A 398 20.40 -24.87 -2.60
CA HIS A 398 20.81 -24.52 -3.96
C HIS A 398 22.32 -24.27 -4.08
N LEU A 399 22.89 -23.45 -3.19
CA LEU A 399 24.32 -23.14 -3.20
C LEU A 399 25.19 -24.38 -3.02
N GLU A 400 24.77 -25.33 -2.18
CA GLU A 400 25.43 -26.63 -2.01
C GLU A 400 25.30 -27.50 -3.25
N TYR A 401 24.08 -27.59 -3.81
CA TYR A 401 23.78 -28.39 -4.99
C TYR A 401 24.55 -27.93 -6.24
N HIS A 402 24.74 -26.62 -6.43
CA HIS A 402 25.46 -26.01 -7.55
C HIS A 402 26.93 -25.69 -7.26
N LYS A 403 27.52 -26.24 -6.18
CA LYS A 403 28.91 -25.96 -5.83
C LYS A 403 29.88 -26.30 -6.98
N ASN A 404 29.63 -27.42 -7.67
CA ASN A 404 30.50 -27.93 -8.74
C ASN A 404 29.92 -27.74 -10.15
N LEU A 405 28.65 -27.34 -10.25
CA LEU A 405 27.95 -27.16 -11.53
C LEU A 405 27.89 -25.67 -11.88
N LYS A 406 28.91 -25.19 -12.62
CA LYS A 406 29.06 -23.78 -13.02
C LYS A 406 28.89 -23.61 -14.52
N ILE A 407 28.16 -22.58 -14.91
CA ILE A 407 27.92 -22.20 -16.32
C ILE A 407 28.46 -20.81 -16.59
N LYS A 408 28.90 -20.53 -17.82
CA LYS A 408 29.47 -19.22 -18.20
C LYS A 408 28.48 -18.07 -18.00
N THR A 409 27.19 -18.33 -18.19
CA THR A 409 26.09 -17.36 -18.02
C THR A 409 25.73 -17.08 -16.55
N TRP A 410 26.33 -17.80 -15.59
CA TRP A 410 26.13 -17.60 -14.16
C TRP A 410 27.46 -17.30 -13.45
N PRO A 411 27.90 -16.03 -13.45
CA PRO A 411 29.15 -15.63 -12.80
C PRO A 411 29.10 -15.79 -11.28
N ALA A 412 30.27 -15.88 -10.65
CA ALA A 412 30.40 -16.02 -9.18
C ALA A 412 29.77 -14.86 -8.39
N SER A 413 29.61 -13.68 -9.00
CA SER A 413 28.87 -12.55 -8.44
C SER A 413 27.41 -12.90 -8.12
N ASN A 414 26.77 -13.74 -8.94
CA ASN A 414 25.39 -14.14 -8.71
C ASN A 414 25.28 -15.04 -7.47
N ASP A 415 26.20 -16.00 -7.30
CA ASP A 415 26.29 -16.79 -6.06
C ASP A 415 26.53 -15.91 -4.83
N GLN A 416 27.30 -14.83 -4.98
CA GLN A 416 27.52 -13.86 -3.91
C GLN A 416 26.23 -13.10 -3.56
N MET A 417 25.43 -12.70 -4.55
CA MET A 417 24.10 -12.10 -4.30
C MET A 417 23.17 -13.06 -3.57
N LEU A 418 23.15 -14.35 -3.94
CA LEU A 418 22.36 -15.36 -3.22
C LEU A 418 22.82 -15.53 -1.77
N LYS A 419 24.14 -15.50 -1.52
CA LYS A 419 24.70 -15.55 -0.16
C LYS A 419 24.33 -14.30 0.64
N GLN A 420 24.45 -13.11 0.07
CA GLN A 420 24.07 -11.86 0.74
C GLN A 420 22.58 -11.85 1.11
N LEU A 421 21.72 -12.30 0.20
CA LEU A 421 20.29 -12.45 0.47
C LEU A 421 20.05 -13.39 1.65
N ARG A 422 20.65 -14.59 1.64
CA ARG A 422 20.61 -15.55 2.77
C ARG A 422 21.14 -14.95 4.07
N ASP A 423 22.30 -14.30 4.02
CA ASP A 423 22.99 -13.79 5.21
C ASP A 423 22.22 -12.64 5.86
N SER A 424 21.53 -11.81 5.06
CA SER A 424 20.62 -10.79 5.59
C SER A 424 19.44 -11.38 6.37
N MET A 425 18.85 -12.47 5.89
CA MET A 425 17.77 -13.18 6.59
C MET A 425 18.28 -13.84 7.88
N VAL A 426 19.47 -14.46 7.84
CA VAL A 426 20.10 -15.05 9.02
C VAL A 426 20.43 -13.98 10.06
N TRP A 427 20.95 -12.82 9.64
CA TRP A 427 21.17 -11.68 10.54
C TRP A 427 19.87 -11.26 11.23
N LEU A 428 18.78 -11.15 10.48
CA LEU A 428 17.48 -10.77 11.03
C LEU A 428 16.92 -11.84 11.99
N SER A 429 17.03 -13.13 11.65
CA SER A 429 16.60 -14.24 12.53
C SER A 429 17.37 -14.33 13.84
N ASN A 430 18.57 -13.75 13.92
CA ASN A 430 19.36 -13.68 15.15
C ASN A 430 18.97 -12.51 16.06
N ASP A 431 17.93 -11.76 15.69
CA ASP A 431 17.38 -10.64 16.45
C ASP A 431 18.41 -9.54 16.78
N PRO A 432 18.79 -8.73 15.78
CA PRO A 432 19.80 -7.70 15.97
C PRO A 432 19.35 -6.60 16.94
N LEU A 433 18.04 -6.37 17.09
CA LEU A 433 17.51 -5.34 18.00
C LEU A 433 17.67 -5.77 19.45
N PHE A 434 17.28 -7.01 19.78
CA PHE A 434 17.50 -7.55 21.12
C PHE A 434 18.98 -7.61 21.49
N GLN A 435 19.87 -7.94 20.54
CA GLN A 435 21.32 -7.89 20.78
C GLN A 435 21.84 -6.48 21.10
N VAL A 436 21.26 -5.44 20.50
CA VAL A 436 21.60 -4.04 20.84
C VAL A 436 21.08 -3.71 22.24
N GLN A 437 19.79 -3.96 22.51
CA GLN A 437 19.16 -3.66 23.79
C GLN A 437 19.81 -4.43 24.95
N GLU A 438 20.12 -5.71 24.76
CA GLU A 438 20.82 -6.54 25.75
C GLU A 438 22.20 -5.97 26.08
N ARG A 439 22.95 -5.51 25.08
CA ARG A 439 24.27 -4.88 25.31
C ARG A 439 24.14 -3.58 26.11
N LEU A 440 23.10 -2.79 25.88
CA LEU A 440 22.85 -1.56 26.62
C LEU A 440 22.43 -1.85 28.07
N LEU A 441 21.47 -2.75 28.28
CA LEU A 441 21.03 -3.17 29.62
C LEU A 441 22.18 -3.76 30.44
N ARG A 442 23.05 -4.56 29.82
CA ARG A 442 24.25 -5.11 30.50
C ARG A 442 25.22 -4.02 30.97
N ARG A 443 25.31 -2.87 30.28
CA ARG A 443 26.14 -1.74 30.73
C ARG A 443 25.56 -1.05 31.96
N GLU A 444 24.23 -1.12 32.13
CA GLU A 444 23.51 -0.60 33.30
C GLU A 444 23.43 -1.64 34.45
N GLY A 445 24.01 -2.82 34.29
CA GLY A 445 23.95 -3.90 35.28
C GLY A 445 22.61 -4.65 35.31
N VAL A 446 21.76 -4.48 34.29
CA VAL A 446 20.44 -5.12 34.18
C VAL A 446 20.51 -6.33 33.24
N THR A 447 19.89 -7.44 33.65
CA THR A 447 19.78 -8.64 32.81
C THR A 447 18.59 -8.49 31.86
N ALA A 448 18.81 -8.66 30.56
CA ALA A 448 17.73 -8.61 29.57
C ALA A 448 16.77 -9.80 29.71
N ASN A 449 15.47 -9.52 29.64
CA ASN A 449 14.43 -10.56 29.63
C ASN A 449 14.41 -11.25 28.25
N LYS A 450 14.64 -12.57 28.22
CA LYS A 450 14.66 -13.35 26.98
C LYS A 450 13.29 -13.47 26.30
N ASP A 451 12.20 -13.24 27.02
CA ASP A 451 10.86 -13.23 26.44
C ASP A 451 10.65 -12.06 25.47
N ASN A 452 11.52 -11.05 25.53
CA ASN A 452 11.57 -9.92 24.60
C ASN A 452 12.28 -10.22 23.28
N ALA A 453 12.76 -11.46 23.07
CA ALA A 453 13.31 -11.85 21.78
C ALA A 453 12.24 -11.77 20.67
N ASN A 454 12.63 -11.20 19.55
CA ASN A 454 11.87 -10.91 18.34
C ASN A 454 10.62 -10.07 18.60
N ARG A 455 10.59 -9.30 19.70
CA ARG A 455 9.41 -8.54 20.15
C ARG A 455 8.79 -7.69 19.05
N ILE A 456 9.61 -6.96 18.28
CA ILE A 456 9.11 -6.12 17.18
C ILE A 456 8.25 -6.90 16.17
N PHE A 457 8.63 -8.14 15.83
CA PHE A 457 7.89 -8.99 14.91
C PHE A 457 6.72 -9.70 15.58
N ARG A 458 6.90 -10.15 16.82
CA ARG A 458 5.84 -10.79 17.61
C ARG A 458 4.67 -9.85 17.90
N MET A 459 4.95 -8.55 18.02
CA MET A 459 3.95 -7.50 18.22
C MET A 459 3.39 -6.92 16.91
N SER A 460 4.18 -6.90 15.82
CA SER A 460 3.76 -6.31 14.55
C SER A 460 3.67 -7.34 13.42
N PRO A 461 2.48 -7.90 13.15
CA PRO A 461 2.25 -8.72 11.97
C PRO A 461 2.32 -7.90 10.67
N ILE A 462 2.16 -6.56 10.76
CA ILE A 462 2.40 -5.65 9.63
C ILE A 462 3.88 -5.71 9.22
N LEU A 463 4.81 -5.50 10.16
CA LEU A 463 6.25 -5.62 9.85
C LEU A 463 6.63 -7.02 9.39
N CYS A 464 6.04 -8.06 9.98
CA CYS A 464 6.21 -9.44 9.50
C CYS A 464 5.86 -9.57 8.01
N GLY A 465 4.67 -9.11 7.59
CA GLY A 465 4.23 -9.22 6.21
C GLY A 465 5.04 -8.35 5.25
N LEU A 466 5.40 -7.14 5.62
CA LEU A 466 6.20 -6.25 4.76
C LEU A 466 7.62 -6.77 4.53
N VAL A 467 8.29 -7.25 5.58
CA VAL A 467 9.63 -7.85 5.44
C VAL A 467 9.56 -9.18 4.69
N LEU A 468 8.50 -9.99 4.93
CA LEU A 468 8.30 -11.23 4.20
C LEU A 468 8.04 -10.99 2.71
N TYR A 469 7.30 -9.93 2.34
CA TYR A 469 7.13 -9.51 0.96
C TYR A 469 8.47 -9.31 0.27
N GLN A 470 9.37 -8.51 0.89
CA GLN A 470 10.68 -8.21 0.32
C GLN A 470 11.50 -9.49 0.08
N TYR A 471 11.54 -10.40 1.05
CA TYR A 471 12.31 -11.64 0.91
C TYR A 471 11.69 -12.64 -0.06
N ARG A 472 10.35 -12.78 -0.09
CA ARG A 472 9.65 -13.59 -1.10
C ARG A 472 9.91 -13.04 -2.50
N PHE A 473 9.84 -11.72 -2.68
CA PHE A 473 10.14 -11.06 -3.95
C PHE A 473 11.56 -11.35 -4.44
N ARG A 474 12.57 -11.07 -3.60
CA ARG A 474 13.99 -11.26 -3.95
C ARG A 474 14.35 -12.73 -4.16
N HIS A 475 13.76 -13.64 -3.37
CA HIS A 475 13.94 -15.09 -3.55
C HIS A 475 13.35 -15.57 -4.87
N ARG A 476 12.16 -15.10 -5.23
CA ARG A 476 11.51 -15.40 -6.51
C ARG A 476 12.35 -14.92 -7.69
N GLU A 477 12.79 -13.66 -7.68
CA GLU A 477 13.66 -13.10 -8.73
C GLU A 477 14.95 -13.92 -8.90
N ALA A 478 15.62 -14.24 -7.78
CA ALA A 478 16.80 -15.09 -7.78
C ALA A 478 16.51 -16.49 -8.35
N ALA A 479 15.38 -17.10 -7.98
CA ALA A 479 14.97 -18.42 -8.42
C ALA A 479 14.69 -18.49 -9.93
N LEU A 480 14.06 -17.45 -10.47
CA LEU A 480 13.79 -17.35 -11.90
C LEU A 480 15.08 -17.13 -12.69
N ALA A 481 15.96 -16.23 -12.22
CA ALA A 481 17.26 -16.02 -12.84
C ALA A 481 18.08 -17.33 -12.88
N VAL A 482 18.03 -18.13 -11.82
CA VAL A 482 18.62 -19.49 -11.79
C VAL A 482 17.92 -20.41 -12.79
N ALA A 483 16.59 -20.48 -12.79
CA ALA A 483 15.86 -21.36 -13.71
C ALA A 483 16.15 -21.03 -15.18
N ASP A 484 16.24 -19.74 -15.52
CA ASP A 484 16.53 -19.22 -16.86
C ASP A 484 17.97 -19.46 -17.29
N ALA A 485 18.94 -19.20 -16.41
CA ALA A 485 20.35 -19.35 -16.75
C ALA A 485 20.68 -20.81 -17.11
N TRP A 486 20.05 -21.78 -16.45
CA TRP A 486 20.19 -23.21 -16.76
C TRP A 486 19.13 -23.74 -17.75
N GLY A 487 18.08 -22.96 -18.06
CA GLY A 487 16.94 -23.41 -18.87
C GLY A 487 16.18 -24.60 -18.26
N SER A 488 16.25 -24.78 -16.94
CA SER A 488 15.88 -26.04 -16.29
C SER A 488 14.39 -26.33 -16.39
N ILE A 489 13.55 -25.34 -16.07
CA ILE A 489 12.09 -25.51 -15.97
C ILE A 489 11.48 -25.60 -17.36
N GLN A 490 11.83 -24.68 -18.26
CA GLN A 490 11.24 -24.61 -19.59
C GLN A 490 11.56 -25.85 -20.42
N TYR A 491 12.83 -26.30 -20.42
CA TYR A 491 13.23 -27.44 -21.24
C TYR A 491 12.74 -28.77 -20.66
N ALA A 492 12.56 -28.86 -19.33
CA ALA A 492 11.88 -30.00 -18.72
C ALA A 492 10.39 -29.98 -19.06
N GLY A 493 9.76 -28.79 -19.10
CA GLY A 493 8.38 -28.63 -19.54
C GLY A 493 8.15 -29.04 -20.99
N HIS A 494 9.10 -28.76 -21.89
CA HIS A 494 9.07 -29.28 -23.26
C HIS A 494 9.11 -30.81 -23.31
N LEU A 495 10.04 -31.43 -22.56
CA LEU A 495 10.13 -32.88 -22.50
C LEU A 495 8.84 -33.50 -21.94
N TYR A 496 8.32 -32.94 -20.85
CA TYR A 496 7.08 -33.36 -20.22
C TYR A 496 5.89 -33.28 -21.18
N ASN A 497 5.71 -32.15 -21.87
CA ASN A 497 4.66 -31.98 -22.88
C ASN A 497 4.75 -33.04 -24.00
N THR A 498 5.96 -33.33 -24.49
CA THR A 498 6.14 -34.36 -25.52
C THR A 498 5.75 -35.73 -25.00
N LEU A 499 6.21 -36.12 -23.81
CA LEU A 499 5.90 -37.42 -23.23
C LEU A 499 4.38 -37.57 -22.96
N ASP A 500 3.73 -36.51 -22.50
CA ASP A 500 2.28 -36.49 -22.27
C ASP A 500 1.50 -36.63 -23.59
N SER A 501 1.79 -35.77 -24.57
CA SER A 501 1.12 -35.77 -25.88
C SER A 501 1.31 -37.08 -26.67
N SER A 502 2.41 -37.79 -26.42
CA SER A 502 2.71 -39.08 -27.05
C SER A 502 2.18 -40.28 -26.25
N GLY A 503 1.51 -40.06 -25.12
CA GLY A 503 0.96 -41.13 -24.26
C GLY A 503 2.02 -42.01 -23.60
N LEU A 504 3.23 -41.47 -23.37
CA LEU A 504 4.38 -42.21 -22.83
C LEU A 504 4.52 -42.05 -21.31
N LEU A 505 3.75 -41.15 -20.69
CA LEU A 505 3.75 -40.96 -19.25
C LEU A 505 2.97 -42.07 -18.53
N LYS A 506 3.57 -42.61 -17.47
CA LYS A 506 2.88 -43.53 -16.54
C LYS A 506 2.05 -42.80 -15.47
N GLY A 507 2.33 -41.52 -15.27
CA GLY A 507 1.66 -40.64 -14.31
C GLY A 507 1.98 -39.18 -14.63
N ARG A 508 1.11 -38.27 -14.19
CA ARG A 508 1.29 -36.83 -14.39
C ARG A 508 2.30 -36.25 -13.41
N TRP A 509 2.97 -35.19 -13.86
CA TRP A 509 3.85 -34.40 -13.00
C TRP A 509 3.09 -33.16 -12.54
N GLU A 510 2.35 -33.33 -11.44
CA GLU A 510 1.43 -32.30 -10.91
C GLU A 510 2.13 -30.96 -10.66
N ASP A 511 3.37 -30.95 -10.13
CA ASP A 511 4.11 -29.71 -9.90
C ASP A 511 4.43 -28.95 -11.21
N MET A 512 4.70 -29.68 -12.31
CA MET A 512 4.91 -29.05 -13.63
C MET A 512 3.60 -28.55 -14.23
N ASP A 513 2.49 -29.27 -14.02
CA ASP A 513 1.17 -28.80 -14.43
C ASP A 513 0.82 -27.48 -13.72
N ILE A 514 1.07 -27.40 -12.40
CA ILE A 514 0.90 -26.15 -11.63
C ILE A 514 1.82 -25.06 -12.17
N ALA A 515 3.11 -25.35 -12.39
CA ALA A 515 4.05 -24.36 -12.93
C ALA A 515 3.61 -23.83 -14.30
N LYS A 516 3.09 -24.69 -15.19
CA LYS A 516 2.55 -24.30 -16.50
C LYS A 516 1.32 -23.42 -16.37
N THR A 517 0.42 -23.72 -15.44
CA THR A 517 -0.78 -22.90 -15.17
C THR A 517 -0.40 -21.52 -14.66
N LEU A 518 0.51 -21.43 -13.68
CA LEU A 518 0.90 -20.14 -13.08
C LEU A 518 1.67 -19.27 -14.08
N LEU A 519 2.68 -19.82 -14.76
CA LEU A 519 3.54 -19.07 -15.69
C LEU A 519 2.88 -18.78 -17.05
N GLY A 520 1.80 -19.49 -17.38
CA GLY A 520 1.13 -19.44 -18.67
C GLY A 520 1.91 -20.16 -19.79
N PRO A 521 1.20 -20.59 -20.86
CA PRO A 521 1.81 -21.30 -21.99
C PRO A 521 2.88 -20.49 -22.73
N GLU A 522 2.80 -19.16 -22.70
CA GLU A 522 3.79 -18.25 -23.29
C GLU A 522 5.19 -18.37 -22.68
N SER A 523 5.28 -18.78 -21.41
CA SER A 523 6.55 -18.96 -20.70
C SER A 523 7.29 -20.22 -21.15
N PHE A 524 6.57 -21.19 -21.74
CA PHE A 524 7.11 -22.45 -22.24
C PHE A 524 7.17 -22.49 -23.77
N PHE A 525 6.19 -21.91 -24.46
CA PHE A 525 6.01 -22.08 -25.90
C PHE A 525 5.97 -20.75 -26.63
N VAL A 526 6.75 -20.64 -27.70
CA VAL A 526 6.66 -19.49 -28.63
C VAL A 526 5.31 -19.55 -29.34
N SER A 527 4.63 -18.40 -29.41
CA SER A 527 3.23 -18.19 -29.85
C SER A 527 2.12 -18.59 -28.86
N ALA A 528 2.47 -18.99 -27.62
CA ALA A 528 1.51 -19.37 -26.57
C ALA A 528 0.58 -20.56 -26.93
N GLU A 529 0.86 -21.25 -28.04
CA GLU A 529 0.14 -22.46 -28.44
C GLU A 529 0.94 -23.69 -28.02
N GLU A 530 0.28 -24.67 -27.39
CA GLU A 530 0.92 -25.92 -26.99
C GLU A 530 1.21 -26.82 -28.21
N PRO A 531 2.47 -27.24 -28.43
CA PRO A 531 2.84 -28.02 -29.60
C PRO A 531 2.38 -29.49 -29.49
N ARG A 532 1.65 -29.96 -30.51
CA ARG A 532 1.08 -31.32 -30.56
C ARG A 532 1.83 -32.31 -31.46
N THR A 533 2.58 -31.82 -32.44
CA THR A 533 3.36 -32.68 -33.35
C THR A 533 4.83 -32.64 -32.99
N LEU A 534 5.57 -33.75 -33.17
CA LEU A 534 6.99 -33.82 -32.84
C LEU A 534 7.81 -32.74 -33.58
N ALA A 535 7.46 -32.45 -34.83
CA ALA A 535 8.08 -31.39 -35.61
C ALA A 535 7.86 -29.99 -35.00
N ASP A 536 6.65 -29.67 -34.54
CA ASP A 536 6.37 -28.39 -33.88
C ASP A 536 6.99 -28.32 -32.47
N GLN A 537 6.99 -29.44 -31.74
CA GLN A 537 7.63 -29.55 -30.42
C GLN A 537 9.13 -29.28 -30.52
N PHE A 538 9.83 -29.93 -31.45
CA PHE A 538 11.25 -29.69 -31.70
C PHE A 538 11.53 -28.24 -32.13
N LYS A 539 10.71 -27.69 -33.03
CA LYS A 539 10.84 -26.30 -33.48
C LYS A 539 10.66 -25.32 -32.33
N LYS A 540 9.61 -25.47 -31.51
CA LYS A 540 9.36 -24.58 -30.37
C LYS A 540 10.44 -24.70 -29.30
N TYR A 541 10.96 -25.90 -29.05
CA TYR A 541 12.14 -26.09 -28.21
C TYR A 541 13.36 -25.31 -28.73
N CYS A 542 13.66 -25.41 -30.04
CA CYS A 542 14.76 -24.67 -30.64
C CYS A 542 14.58 -23.15 -30.49
N LEU A 543 13.37 -22.64 -30.72
CA LEU A 543 13.07 -21.22 -30.52
C LEU A 543 13.22 -20.79 -29.05
N GLN A 544 12.81 -21.64 -28.11
CA GLN A 544 12.94 -21.39 -26.67
C GLN A 544 14.41 -21.32 -26.25
N MET A 545 15.24 -22.21 -26.80
CA MET A 545 16.70 -22.24 -26.67
C MET A 545 17.41 -21.01 -27.29
N GLY A 546 16.69 -20.14 -28.01
CA GLY A 546 17.24 -18.94 -28.64
C GLY A 546 17.71 -19.14 -30.08
N VAL A 547 17.29 -20.21 -30.76
CA VAL A 547 17.54 -20.37 -32.20
C VAL A 547 16.68 -19.40 -33.00
N SER A 548 17.26 -18.73 -33.99
CA SER A 548 16.57 -17.77 -34.84
C SER A 548 15.43 -18.43 -35.63
N ALA A 549 14.23 -17.86 -35.57
CA ALA A 549 13.08 -18.31 -36.36
C ALA A 549 13.36 -18.33 -37.87
N VAL A 550 14.24 -17.44 -38.33
CA VAL A 550 14.68 -17.36 -39.73
C VAL A 550 15.54 -18.57 -40.09
N ALA A 551 16.38 -19.05 -39.17
CA ALA A 551 17.24 -20.21 -39.36
C ALA A 551 16.44 -21.52 -39.47
N LEU A 552 15.29 -21.60 -38.79
CA LEU A 552 14.36 -22.74 -38.81
C LEU A 552 13.36 -22.72 -39.99
N SER A 553 13.44 -21.73 -40.89
CA SER A 553 12.53 -21.62 -42.04
C SER A 553 12.96 -22.48 -43.23
N LYS A 554 11.98 -23.01 -44.00
CA LYS A 554 12.23 -23.81 -45.22
C LYS A 554 13.08 -23.11 -46.30
N LYS A 555 13.25 -21.78 -46.22
CA LYS A 555 14.04 -20.95 -47.14
C LYS A 555 15.42 -20.56 -46.56
N SER A 556 15.89 -21.23 -45.51
CA SER A 556 17.19 -20.95 -44.90
C SER A 556 18.32 -21.23 -45.90
N ARG A 557 19.09 -20.19 -46.26
CA ARG A 557 20.30 -20.29 -47.09
C ARG A 557 21.51 -20.59 -46.19
N LYS A 558 22.49 -21.37 -46.67
CA LYS A 558 23.77 -21.59 -45.97
C LYS A 558 24.41 -20.24 -45.63
N GLY A 559 24.72 -19.99 -44.34
CA GLY A 559 25.47 -18.81 -43.89
C GLY A 559 24.73 -17.79 -43.01
N ARG A 560 23.48 -18.03 -42.58
CA ARG A 560 22.77 -17.13 -41.64
C ARG A 560 23.13 -17.38 -40.18
N GLU A 561 23.03 -16.33 -39.36
CA GLU A 561 23.15 -16.41 -37.90
C GLU A 561 22.08 -17.36 -37.35
N LEU A 562 22.54 -18.40 -36.66
CA LEU A 562 21.71 -19.42 -36.02
C LEU A 562 21.07 -18.90 -34.74
N GLU A 563 21.68 -17.92 -34.08
CA GLU A 563 21.23 -17.38 -32.80
C GLU A 563 20.28 -16.20 -33.00
N SER A 564 19.27 -16.14 -32.13
CA SER A 564 18.47 -14.96 -31.93
C SER A 564 19.33 -13.88 -31.26
N LYS A 565 19.18 -12.63 -31.71
CA LYS A 565 19.79 -11.47 -31.04
C LYS A 565 19.34 -11.32 -29.58
N SER A 566 18.16 -11.84 -29.25
CA SER A 566 17.59 -11.80 -27.90
C SER A 566 17.98 -13.01 -27.04
N GLY A 567 18.72 -13.98 -27.57
CA GLY A 567 19.10 -15.20 -26.85
C GLY A 567 17.92 -16.11 -26.48
N PRO A 568 18.11 -17.03 -25.52
CA PRO A 568 17.06 -17.87 -24.96
C PRO A 568 15.96 -17.03 -24.29
N ARG A 569 14.73 -17.52 -24.32
CA ARG A 569 13.59 -16.83 -23.69
C ARG A 569 13.52 -17.19 -22.20
N GLY A 570 13.49 -16.21 -21.32
CA GLY A 570 13.30 -16.41 -19.88
C GLY A 570 11.84 -16.64 -19.46
N LEU A 571 11.66 -17.12 -18.24
CA LEU A 571 10.37 -17.26 -17.57
C LEU A 571 9.76 -15.88 -17.30
N LYS A 572 8.43 -15.79 -17.37
CA LYS A 572 7.67 -14.59 -17.05
C LYS A 572 6.65 -14.92 -15.98
N VAL A 573 6.61 -14.11 -14.92
CA VAL A 573 5.64 -14.30 -13.83
C VAL A 573 4.42 -13.42 -14.06
N ASN A 574 3.26 -13.97 -13.71
CA ASN A 574 1.93 -13.38 -13.75
C ASN A 574 1.40 -13.00 -12.35
N ALA A 575 2.19 -12.29 -11.54
CA ALA A 575 1.67 -11.63 -10.32
C ALA A 575 1.72 -10.10 -10.49
N PRO A 576 0.93 -9.55 -11.43
CA PRO A 576 1.08 -8.16 -11.86
C PRO A 576 0.75 -7.15 -10.77
N VAL A 577 -0.18 -7.41 -9.85
CA VAL A 577 -0.53 -6.51 -8.75
C VAL A 577 0.57 -6.50 -7.69
N THR A 578 0.94 -7.67 -7.21
CA THR A 578 1.91 -7.85 -6.12
C THR A 578 3.28 -7.33 -6.54
N THR A 579 3.67 -7.50 -7.80
CA THR A 579 4.96 -7.02 -8.33
C THR A 579 5.08 -5.49 -8.33
N MET A 580 3.97 -4.74 -8.34
CA MET A 580 4.01 -3.26 -8.34
C MET A 580 4.56 -2.64 -7.06
N PHE A 581 4.66 -3.41 -5.98
CA PHE A 581 5.21 -2.93 -4.70
C PHE A 581 6.72 -3.17 -4.57
N GLU A 582 7.39 -3.65 -5.63
CA GLU A 582 8.85 -3.84 -5.67
C GLU A 582 9.59 -2.55 -5.33
N GLU A 583 9.31 -1.46 -6.05
CA GLU A 583 10.07 -0.22 -5.86
C GLU A 583 9.96 0.27 -4.42
N ARG A 584 8.78 0.10 -3.81
CA ARG A 584 8.49 0.52 -2.44
C ARG A 584 9.23 -0.30 -1.38
N TYR A 585 9.23 -1.63 -1.48
CA TYR A 585 9.76 -2.49 -0.39
C TYR A 585 11.03 -3.27 -0.75
N ALA A 586 11.33 -3.49 -2.03
CA ALA A 586 12.57 -4.14 -2.47
C ALA A 586 13.71 -3.15 -2.71
N ASN A 587 13.40 -1.92 -3.16
CA ASN A 587 14.40 -0.91 -3.54
C ASN A 587 14.49 0.26 -2.55
N ASP A 588 13.74 0.23 -1.44
CA ASP A 588 13.69 1.26 -0.38
C ASP A 588 13.49 2.68 -0.94
N SER A 589 12.63 2.80 -1.96
CA SER A 589 12.30 4.10 -2.55
C SER A 589 11.19 4.78 -1.76
N ASP A 590 11.35 6.08 -1.49
CA ASP A 590 10.30 6.95 -0.92
C ASP A 590 9.26 7.34 -1.99
N ILE A 591 8.82 6.36 -2.79
CA ILE A 591 7.69 6.56 -3.70
C ILE A 591 6.44 6.74 -2.84
N VAL A 592 5.73 7.83 -3.11
CA VAL A 592 4.42 8.14 -2.54
C VAL A 592 3.35 7.61 -3.49
N LEU A 593 2.55 6.65 -3.04
CA LEU A 593 1.45 6.09 -3.80
C LEU A 593 0.18 6.93 -3.63
N THR A 594 -0.41 7.38 -4.74
CA THR A 594 -1.73 8.04 -4.74
C THR A 594 -2.88 7.03 -4.87
N ALA A 595 -4.09 7.42 -4.50
CA ALA A 595 -5.27 6.54 -4.63
C ALA A 595 -5.49 6.10 -6.09
N GLU A 596 -5.25 6.99 -7.05
CA GLU A 596 -5.34 6.71 -8.48
C GLU A 596 -4.29 5.70 -8.95
N GLN A 597 -3.06 5.78 -8.42
CA GLN A 597 -2.04 4.79 -8.71
C GLN A 597 -2.40 3.42 -8.14
N VAL A 598 -2.93 3.36 -6.91
CA VAL A 598 -3.38 2.11 -6.30
C VAL A 598 -4.55 1.51 -7.08
N GLU A 599 -5.49 2.33 -7.54
CA GLU A 599 -6.62 1.90 -8.39
C GLU A 599 -6.12 1.27 -9.69
N ARG A 600 -5.18 1.93 -10.39
CA ARG A 600 -4.51 1.37 -11.58
C ARG A 600 -3.74 0.08 -11.29
N ILE A 601 -3.14 -0.06 -10.11
CA ILE A 601 -2.48 -1.30 -9.70
C ILE A 601 -3.52 -2.41 -9.52
N VAL A 602 -4.65 -2.13 -8.86
CA VAL A 602 -5.75 -3.10 -8.69
C VAL A 602 -6.34 -3.51 -10.04
N GLU A 603 -6.45 -2.58 -10.99
CA GLU A 603 -6.89 -2.87 -12.36
C GLU A 603 -6.01 -3.90 -13.08
N LEU A 604 -4.76 -4.14 -12.64
CA LEU A 604 -3.93 -5.20 -13.21
C LEU A 604 -4.35 -6.61 -12.83
N SER A 605 -5.21 -6.76 -11.82
CA SER A 605 -5.69 -8.06 -11.35
C SER A 605 -6.23 -8.89 -12.52
N THR A 606 -5.73 -10.12 -12.62
CA THR A 606 -6.24 -11.16 -13.52
C THR A 606 -7.40 -11.94 -12.90
N PHE A 607 -7.90 -11.48 -11.75
CA PHE A 607 -9.03 -12.04 -11.03
C PHE A 607 -10.14 -11.01 -10.86
N GLU A 608 -11.39 -11.46 -10.95
CA GLU A 608 -12.60 -10.67 -10.80
C GLU A 608 -13.51 -11.26 -9.70
N LEU A 609 -14.35 -10.43 -9.08
CA LEU A 609 -15.35 -10.92 -8.14
C LEU A 609 -16.46 -11.62 -8.92
N GLU A 610 -16.66 -12.90 -8.64
CA GLU A 610 -17.72 -13.74 -9.18
C GLU A 610 -18.70 -14.10 -8.07
N ILE A 611 -19.95 -14.38 -8.45
CA ILE A 611 -20.97 -14.85 -7.52
C ILE A 611 -21.24 -16.31 -7.87
N ASP A 612 -21.08 -17.18 -6.89
CA ASP A 612 -21.48 -18.58 -6.99
C ASP A 612 -23.01 -18.63 -7.16
N GLU A 613 -23.45 -19.14 -8.31
CA GLU A 613 -24.87 -19.20 -8.68
C GLU A 613 -25.69 -20.12 -7.75
N GLU A 614 -25.05 -21.12 -7.11
CA GLU A 614 -25.70 -22.06 -6.21
C GLU A 614 -25.75 -21.56 -4.77
N THR A 615 -24.63 -21.00 -4.27
CA THR A 615 -24.52 -20.57 -2.87
C THR A 615 -24.81 -19.09 -2.65
N GLY A 616 -24.83 -18.29 -3.71
CA GLY A 616 -24.92 -16.83 -3.67
C GLY A 616 -23.70 -16.16 -3.04
N GLN A 617 -22.62 -16.91 -2.76
CA GLN A 617 -21.40 -16.38 -2.17
C GLN A 617 -20.53 -15.71 -3.22
N THR A 618 -19.97 -14.55 -2.88
CA THR A 618 -19.00 -13.87 -3.73
C THR A 618 -17.62 -14.47 -3.50
N PHE A 619 -16.93 -14.87 -4.57
CA PHE A 619 -15.55 -15.34 -4.55
C PHE A 619 -14.73 -14.63 -5.63
N LEU A 620 -13.40 -14.82 -5.64
CA LEU A 620 -12.54 -14.26 -6.68
C LEU A 620 -12.24 -15.35 -7.72
N GLY A 621 -12.74 -15.19 -8.95
CA GLY A 621 -12.52 -16.08 -10.07
C GLY A 621 -11.40 -15.58 -10.98
N GLN A 622 -10.69 -16.50 -11.63
CA GLN A 622 -9.66 -16.14 -12.62
C GLN A 622 -10.35 -15.75 -13.93
N ILE A 623 -9.95 -14.62 -14.52
CA ILE A 623 -10.51 -14.15 -15.79
C ILE A 623 -10.19 -15.17 -16.90
N GLU A 624 -11.24 -15.76 -17.49
CA GLU A 624 -11.11 -16.67 -18.64
C GLU A 624 -11.09 -15.93 -19.99
N ASP A 625 -11.61 -14.70 -20.04
CA ASP A 625 -11.69 -13.90 -21.27
C ASP A 625 -10.29 -13.47 -21.75
N GLU A 626 -9.85 -14.04 -22.88
CA GLU A 626 -8.56 -13.72 -23.49
C GLU A 626 -8.38 -12.25 -23.86
N GLN A 627 -9.45 -11.57 -24.28
CA GLN A 627 -9.38 -10.17 -24.68
C GLN A 627 -9.15 -9.28 -23.47
N LYS A 628 -9.88 -9.54 -22.37
CA LYS A 628 -9.62 -8.89 -21.08
C LYS A 628 -8.17 -9.12 -20.63
N LEU A 629 -7.68 -10.36 -20.65
CA LEU A 629 -6.29 -10.67 -20.28
C LEU A 629 -5.26 -9.94 -21.17
N LYS A 630 -5.52 -9.81 -22.48
CA LYS A 630 -4.67 -9.04 -23.41
C LYS A 630 -4.66 -7.56 -23.05
N ASP A 631 -5.79 -6.99 -22.65
CA ASP A 631 -5.89 -5.59 -22.27
C ASP A 631 -5.21 -5.30 -20.92
N LYS A 632 -5.31 -6.22 -19.94
CA LYS A 632 -4.53 -6.18 -18.69
C LYS A 632 -3.02 -6.17 -18.96
N ARG A 633 -2.53 -7.01 -19.89
CA ARG A 633 -1.10 -7.05 -20.29
C ARG A 633 -0.63 -5.74 -20.94
N LYS A 634 -1.49 -5.10 -21.76
CA LYS A 634 -1.18 -3.76 -22.32
C LYS A 634 -1.09 -2.72 -21.21
N LEU A 635 -2.05 -2.72 -20.29
CA LEU A 635 -2.05 -1.81 -19.13
C LEU A 635 -0.79 -1.99 -18.28
N GLN A 636 -0.35 -3.23 -18.04
CA GLN A 636 0.90 -3.51 -17.33
C GLN A 636 2.12 -2.90 -18.04
N HIS A 637 2.19 -3.04 -19.36
CA HIS A 637 3.25 -2.43 -20.16
C HIS A 637 3.20 -0.90 -20.10
N ASP A 638 2.00 -0.32 -20.14
CA ASP A 638 1.80 1.12 -20.08
C ASP A 638 2.17 1.70 -18.71
N ILE A 639 1.82 1.03 -17.61
CA ILE A 639 2.22 1.43 -16.25
C ILE A 639 3.75 1.39 -16.11
N LYS A 640 4.39 0.32 -16.60
CA LYS A 640 5.85 0.16 -16.49
C LYS A 640 6.63 1.20 -17.29
N ASN A 641 6.12 1.62 -18.45
CA ASN A 641 6.81 2.57 -19.32
C ASN A 641 6.38 4.03 -19.13
N HIS A 642 5.15 4.28 -18.67
CA HIS A 642 4.56 5.62 -18.53
C HIS A 642 3.87 5.78 -17.15
N PRO A 643 4.61 5.69 -16.04
CA PRO A 643 4.04 5.72 -14.69
C PRO A 643 3.31 7.04 -14.35
N ARG A 644 3.62 8.14 -15.06
CA ARG A 644 3.12 9.49 -14.79
C ARG A 644 1.97 9.98 -15.69
N GLN A 645 1.59 9.23 -16.73
CA GLN A 645 0.48 9.62 -17.60
C GLN A 645 -0.78 8.85 -17.20
N SER A 646 -1.52 9.39 -16.24
CA SER A 646 -2.92 9.00 -16.05
C SER A 646 -3.80 9.99 -16.80
N LYS A 647 -4.65 9.49 -17.69
CA LYS A 647 -5.78 10.28 -18.20
C LYS A 647 -6.86 10.19 -17.12
N ARG A 648 -7.23 11.33 -16.50
CA ARG A 648 -8.42 11.47 -15.65
C ARG A 648 -9.62 10.81 -16.37
N THR A 649 -10.00 9.60 -16.00
CA THR A 649 -11.27 9.01 -16.40
C THR A 649 -12.36 9.60 -15.51
N SER A 650 -13.51 9.92 -16.12
CA SER A 650 -14.66 10.55 -15.45
C SER A 650 -15.46 9.57 -14.57
N GLU A 651 -14.82 8.51 -14.07
CA GLU A 651 -15.47 7.46 -13.30
C GLU A 651 -15.62 7.85 -11.82
N PRO A 652 -16.66 7.35 -11.13
CA PRO A 652 -16.88 7.64 -9.72
C PRO A 652 -15.72 7.09 -8.89
N ARG A 653 -15.01 7.96 -8.16
CA ARG A 653 -13.90 7.59 -7.28
C ARG A 653 -14.34 6.49 -6.30
N ILE A 654 -13.67 5.34 -6.36
CA ILE A 654 -13.82 4.25 -5.38
C ILE A 654 -13.46 4.79 -3.99
N SER A 655 -14.25 4.43 -2.97
CA SER A 655 -13.92 4.84 -1.59
C SER A 655 -12.64 4.17 -1.09
N LEU A 656 -11.90 4.81 -0.19
CA LEU A 656 -10.65 4.25 0.37
C LEU A 656 -10.83 2.82 0.91
N GLY A 657 -11.99 2.53 1.51
CA GLY A 657 -12.30 1.18 2.01
C GLY A 657 -12.47 0.13 0.92
N GLN A 658 -13.22 0.47 -0.13
CA GLN A 658 -13.39 -0.41 -1.28
C GLN A 658 -12.05 -0.63 -2.00
N LEU A 659 -11.24 0.41 -2.14
CA LEU A 659 -9.91 0.31 -2.75
C LEU A 659 -8.98 -0.58 -1.93
N ALA A 660 -8.97 -0.43 -0.59
CA ALA A 660 -8.19 -1.28 0.30
C ALA A 660 -8.61 -2.76 0.19
N GLN A 661 -9.92 -3.04 0.20
CA GLN A 661 -10.43 -4.41 0.09
C GLN A 661 -10.09 -5.02 -1.28
N ALA A 662 -10.25 -4.25 -2.36
CA ALA A 662 -9.91 -4.69 -3.71
C ALA A 662 -8.41 -5.01 -3.84
N LEU A 663 -7.54 -4.16 -3.29
CA LEU A 663 -6.11 -4.41 -3.25
C LEU A 663 -5.76 -5.68 -2.47
N ALA A 664 -6.32 -5.84 -1.26
CA ALA A 664 -6.04 -7.01 -0.43
C ALA A 664 -6.49 -8.31 -1.12
N ASN A 665 -7.67 -8.31 -1.73
CA ASN A 665 -8.20 -9.45 -2.48
C ASN A 665 -7.32 -9.80 -3.70
N ALA A 666 -6.91 -8.79 -4.48
CA ALA A 666 -6.09 -8.99 -5.65
C ALA A 666 -4.71 -9.58 -5.31
N MET A 667 -4.05 -9.05 -4.26
CA MET A 667 -2.79 -9.60 -3.76
C MET A 667 -2.96 -11.01 -3.16
N GLN A 668 -4.08 -11.25 -2.47
CA GLN A 668 -4.38 -12.57 -1.93
C GLN A 668 -4.51 -13.63 -3.05
N ALA A 669 -5.18 -13.29 -4.15
CA ALA A 669 -5.35 -14.18 -5.29
C ALA A 669 -4.02 -14.56 -5.95
N GLU A 670 -3.07 -13.62 -6.00
CA GLU A 670 -1.74 -13.85 -6.55
C GLU A 670 -0.79 -14.59 -5.59
N THR A 671 -1.19 -14.88 -4.34
CA THR A 671 -0.26 -15.40 -3.32
C THR A 671 0.37 -16.74 -3.71
N VAL A 672 -0.41 -17.65 -4.30
CA VAL A 672 0.10 -18.97 -4.75
C VAL A 672 1.16 -18.79 -5.83
N GLU A 673 0.87 -17.93 -6.80
CA GLU A 673 1.80 -17.63 -7.89
C GLU A 673 3.07 -16.94 -7.39
N PHE A 674 2.90 -15.94 -6.54
CA PHE A 674 3.98 -15.13 -6.00
C PHE A 674 4.95 -15.97 -5.15
N CYS A 675 4.44 -17.02 -4.50
CA CYS A 675 5.22 -17.86 -3.58
C CYS A 675 5.66 -19.20 -4.17
N PHE A 676 5.41 -19.48 -5.46
CA PHE A 676 5.75 -20.77 -6.06
C PHE A 676 7.26 -21.06 -5.96
N PRO A 677 7.69 -22.26 -5.52
CA PRO A 677 9.09 -22.53 -5.19
C PRO A 677 9.94 -22.87 -6.43
N TYR A 678 10.15 -21.89 -7.32
CA TYR A 678 10.87 -22.05 -8.59
C TYR A 678 12.30 -22.59 -8.42
N MET A 679 12.98 -22.27 -7.32
CA MET A 679 14.35 -22.73 -7.06
C MET A 679 14.39 -24.22 -6.74
N LEU A 680 13.39 -24.71 -5.99
CA LEU A 680 13.19 -26.13 -5.74
C LEU A 680 12.83 -26.86 -7.04
N MET A 681 11.91 -26.27 -7.83
CA MET A 681 11.52 -26.79 -9.14
C MET A 681 12.73 -26.90 -10.08
N HIS A 682 13.60 -25.89 -10.11
CA HIS A 682 14.86 -25.93 -10.86
C HIS A 682 15.72 -27.14 -10.47
N ARG A 683 15.93 -27.40 -9.17
CA ARG A 683 16.72 -28.55 -8.71
C ARG A 683 16.05 -29.88 -9.06
N TRP A 684 14.72 -29.95 -9.00
CA TRP A 684 13.95 -31.13 -9.42
C TRP A 684 14.09 -31.42 -10.92
N CYS A 685 13.91 -30.40 -11.77
CA CYS A 685 14.17 -30.52 -13.22
C CYS A 685 15.59 -31.02 -13.49
N TRP A 686 16.57 -30.54 -12.74
CA TRP A 686 17.95 -30.99 -12.88
C TRP A 686 18.15 -32.46 -12.51
N ARG A 687 17.47 -32.94 -11.45
CA ARG A 687 17.47 -34.37 -11.11
C ARG A 687 16.84 -35.20 -12.21
N ILE A 688 15.75 -34.73 -12.82
CA ILE A 688 15.11 -35.40 -13.95
C ILE A 688 16.09 -35.49 -15.13
N PHE A 689 16.79 -34.42 -15.50
CA PHE A 689 17.75 -34.49 -16.59
C PHE A 689 18.89 -35.47 -16.33
N ARG A 690 19.40 -35.56 -15.09
CA ARG A 690 20.39 -36.58 -14.71
C ARG A 690 19.83 -38.00 -14.90
N SER A 691 18.60 -38.24 -14.46
CA SER A 691 17.95 -39.54 -14.63
C SER A 691 17.71 -39.88 -16.11
N VAL A 692 17.33 -38.90 -16.93
CA VAL A 692 17.16 -39.08 -18.38
C VAL A 692 18.50 -39.40 -19.05
N ARG A 693 19.57 -38.66 -18.71
CA ARG A 693 20.93 -38.96 -19.15
C ARG A 693 21.29 -40.40 -18.82
N ASP A 694 21.21 -40.78 -17.55
CA ASP A 694 21.66 -42.10 -17.09
C ASP A 694 20.89 -43.25 -17.78
N ALA A 695 19.61 -43.03 -18.12
CA ALA A 695 18.79 -43.99 -18.83
C ALA A 695 19.03 -44.02 -20.36
N CYS A 696 19.31 -42.87 -20.97
CA CYS A 696 19.37 -42.71 -22.44
C CYS A 696 20.80 -42.70 -23.01
N ASP A 697 21.82 -42.42 -22.20
CA ASP A 697 23.23 -42.28 -22.62
C ASP A 697 23.74 -43.46 -23.45
N PRO A 698 23.48 -44.74 -23.10
CA PRO A 698 23.95 -45.87 -23.90
C PRO A 698 23.42 -45.84 -25.34
N GLN A 699 22.18 -45.37 -25.54
CA GLN A 699 21.54 -45.28 -26.86
C GLN A 699 21.94 -43.99 -27.59
N LEU A 700 21.88 -42.86 -26.89
CA LEU A 700 22.25 -41.55 -27.46
C LEU A 700 23.72 -41.52 -27.87
N GLY A 701 24.61 -42.14 -27.09
CA GLY A 701 26.03 -42.26 -27.43
C GLY A 701 26.29 -43.08 -28.71
N GLN A 702 25.46 -44.10 -28.98
CA GLN A 702 25.56 -44.88 -30.23
C GLN A 702 25.10 -44.07 -31.45
N ILE A 703 24.07 -43.22 -31.28
CA ILE A 703 23.45 -42.46 -32.38
C ILE A 703 24.20 -41.15 -32.67
N LEU A 704 24.57 -40.42 -31.62
CA LEU A 704 25.12 -39.05 -31.69
C LEU A 704 26.63 -38.98 -31.41
N GLY A 705 27.24 -40.11 -31.01
CA GLY A 705 28.63 -40.22 -30.57
C GLY A 705 28.79 -40.17 -29.05
N ALA A 706 29.88 -40.77 -28.54
CA ALA A 706 30.17 -40.84 -27.11
C ALA A 706 30.27 -39.44 -26.46
N ASP A 707 30.80 -38.46 -27.20
CA ASP A 707 31.01 -37.07 -26.73
C ASP A 707 29.82 -36.15 -27.08
N HIS A 708 28.60 -36.68 -27.09
CA HIS A 708 27.42 -35.88 -27.43
C HIS A 708 27.08 -34.83 -26.36
N LEU A 709 27.51 -35.05 -25.12
CA LEU A 709 27.55 -34.08 -24.03
C LEU A 709 29.00 -33.90 -23.57
N GLU A 710 29.50 -32.67 -23.53
CA GLU A 710 30.85 -32.37 -23.07
C GLU A 710 30.95 -32.39 -21.55
N ASN A 711 29.91 -31.91 -20.87
CA ASN A 711 29.84 -31.85 -19.42
C ASN A 711 28.37 -31.71 -18.95
N GLU A 712 28.18 -31.78 -17.64
CA GLU A 712 26.85 -31.78 -17.02
C GLU A 712 26.02 -30.53 -17.33
N THR A 713 26.64 -29.39 -17.65
CA THR A 713 25.90 -28.15 -17.94
C THR A 713 25.03 -28.23 -19.20
N GLN A 714 25.31 -29.19 -20.07
CA GLN A 714 24.57 -29.45 -21.31
C GLN A 714 23.39 -30.41 -21.12
N LEU A 715 23.15 -30.94 -19.92
CA LEU A 715 22.01 -31.81 -19.63
C LEU A 715 20.66 -31.33 -20.22
N PRO A 716 20.32 -30.03 -20.20
CA PRO A 716 19.05 -29.56 -20.75
C PRO A 716 18.95 -29.66 -22.28
N THR A 717 20.07 -29.87 -23.01
CA THR A 717 20.07 -30.13 -24.46
C THR A 717 19.61 -31.54 -24.80
N LEU A 718 19.55 -32.45 -23.83
CA LEU A 718 19.01 -33.80 -24.00
C LEU A 718 17.57 -33.77 -24.51
N THR A 719 16.74 -32.85 -24.01
CA THR A 719 15.39 -32.64 -24.53
C THR A 719 15.44 -32.41 -26.04
N GLY A 720 16.33 -31.51 -26.51
CA GLY A 720 16.51 -31.23 -27.94
C GLY A 720 16.93 -32.45 -28.74
N TYR A 721 17.90 -33.23 -28.25
CA TYR A 721 18.36 -34.45 -28.92
C TYR A 721 17.25 -35.48 -29.05
N ILE A 722 16.48 -35.72 -27.98
CA ILE A 722 15.36 -36.66 -27.97
C ILE A 722 14.30 -36.22 -29.00
N LEU A 723 13.91 -34.94 -28.97
CA LEU A 723 12.91 -34.40 -29.90
C LEU A 723 13.38 -34.45 -31.36
N MET A 724 14.65 -34.14 -31.61
CA MET A 724 15.24 -34.19 -32.95
C MET A 724 15.19 -35.61 -33.52
N LEU A 725 15.62 -36.61 -32.73
CA LEU A 725 15.63 -38.01 -33.16
C LEU A 725 14.22 -38.56 -33.35
N ALA A 726 13.30 -38.24 -32.44
CA ALA A 726 11.90 -38.65 -32.54
C ALA A 726 11.22 -38.05 -33.78
N CYS A 727 11.44 -36.76 -34.05
CA CYS A 727 10.96 -36.09 -35.27
C CYS A 727 11.57 -36.70 -36.54
N GLY A 728 12.87 -37.06 -36.50
CA GLY A 728 13.55 -37.75 -37.59
C GLY A 728 12.99 -39.13 -37.90
N ALA A 729 12.59 -39.88 -36.87
CA ALA A 729 11.95 -41.18 -37.02
C ALA A 729 10.58 -41.10 -37.73
N GLU A 730 9.89 -39.96 -37.66
CA GLU A 730 8.64 -39.70 -38.42
C GLU A 730 8.87 -39.26 -39.88
N GLY A 731 10.12 -39.34 -40.39
CA GLY A 731 10.44 -39.01 -41.78
C GLY A 731 10.73 -37.53 -42.04
N HIS A 732 10.86 -36.71 -41.00
CA HIS A 732 11.37 -35.34 -41.13
C HIS A 732 12.91 -35.34 -41.21
N ALA A 733 13.51 -34.38 -41.91
CA ALA A 733 14.97 -34.28 -41.97
C ALA A 733 15.54 -33.88 -40.58
N ALA A 734 16.25 -34.80 -39.93
CA ALA A 734 16.98 -34.51 -38.69
C ALA A 734 18.08 -33.47 -38.98
N ASN A 735 17.93 -32.26 -38.44
CA ASN A 735 18.90 -31.19 -38.58
C ASN A 735 19.58 -30.93 -37.23
N LEU A 736 20.85 -31.34 -37.12
CA LEU A 736 21.71 -31.15 -35.95
C LEU A 736 22.20 -29.70 -35.78
N GLY A 737 22.17 -28.88 -36.84
CA GLY A 737 22.73 -27.53 -36.85
C GLY A 737 22.26 -26.60 -35.70
N PRO A 738 20.98 -26.63 -35.29
CA PRO A 738 20.49 -25.88 -34.13
C PRO A 738 21.09 -26.32 -32.78
N LEU A 739 21.57 -27.57 -32.66
CA LEU A 739 22.07 -28.17 -31.41
C LEU A 739 23.62 -28.21 -31.32
N GLU A 740 24.33 -28.15 -32.46
CA GLU A 740 25.79 -28.31 -32.52
C GLU A 740 26.61 -27.15 -31.93
N ARG A 741 26.11 -25.89 -31.95
CA ARG A 741 26.91 -24.73 -31.50
C ARG A 741 26.97 -24.53 -29.98
N ARG A 742 26.03 -25.08 -29.20
CA ARG A 742 26.08 -24.99 -27.73
C ARG A 742 27.02 -26.00 -27.07
N ARG A 743 27.63 -26.90 -27.86
CA ARG A 743 28.80 -27.65 -27.40
C ARG A 743 29.91 -26.68 -26.91
N MET A 744 30.07 -25.53 -27.57
CA MET A 744 31.17 -24.58 -27.30
C MET A 744 30.92 -23.52 -26.20
N CYS A 745 29.69 -23.40 -25.67
CA CYS A 745 29.31 -22.38 -24.69
C CYS A 745 29.07 -23.01 -23.32
#